data_AF-A0A3M5P4E7-F1
#
_entry.id   AF-A0A3M5P4E7-F1
#
_cell.length_a   1.000
_cell.length_b   1.000
_cell.length_c   1.000
_cell.angle_alpha   90.00
_cell.angle_beta   90.00
_cell.angle_gamma   90.00
#
_symmetry.space_group_name_H-M   'P 1'
#
loop_
_entity.id
_entity.type
_entity.pdbx_description
1 polymer ?
#
loop_
_entity_poly.entity_id
_entity_poly.type
_entity_poly.pdbx_seq_one_letter_code
_entity_poly.pdbx_strand_id
1 'polypeptide(L)'
;MLKAAPLGKLAVSYDQQSLGTKWFSPSTVAVREHRARERADRITEQFVTRFKERDYIPDGGDNALFALLVQLPDWPADLSINVVDEDGEPLAIYLKGRDGRVVRHTILLAQSGDDSYVAPGNVSVSDEESLLQLVLSQLPAGSTLATGGDFPGSASMAGRIVTLREQVAGLALTQRPLLFDALLADCYATKDQSPASLPNPFLPFWSRSQAQLTPLLSMLHVLSPEVPLGRLEELLERLPVSTEEEAVFLESGLLPDPFVEAMSISLGEWSCSVAIDGVLRTRIYNPHADLLARECARQMLANRLGRELVILEAGMDKHVPTGPDDSRVVLLHDDAGNYRALHPVSGEITEFKKGTDSFYMAISSLLQPHERSLMGMQFEHDVEGFRHTLTLRAIEENGGWFDPQKPTEIDSGFLPEWFKDASTHDRLSWKTAVQDYSQALLEAQAPDLLDPQLYGSREQLRKYAREKLEERIALDHGIAVNADEIVVETIHSEMNAGGFFDTDYVYVGPSEVETHYTAQRRSLTDLCLENITVTNINFLLTSRAFDSDDRLIGFLNAGYLFRLVRDLDIGEDYPRFLRFNLSTSPSGQWHRERYARVMQAQMRLDAIEARMAGDFVNGGGLPSERAHRSYKWVTAVLNNPLNDHRRERVEGHPVEVHRLQINGAALRGILVIGTASRASVASLVLFTPQAPDGKCFRELSNPDDLLRQVLHEPVLLDYLVSRAALSSRSDIRHALTAARHSLYMDLVPCVGNFLEAVYDAEVEWVVEAVDEQTTSTWESNWESVWEITRTVGEFALTFAPFKVRLPIAAIRSFHAIWQGIEKAADNDTNASLYFVQAALLLADGLTLPKGRRVKPASATSSGFPVLDPSQALLKTPAGLTLRGDGIYKGVYEKIQEGAAARYYTVQAGKAYAVRYDSSFSTWRVIDARRPDAYYQMPIRLNEQGSWTYAPVGLRGGKKTSKAKPSDGSGDKGGSSAGGAKKLFQLDLDNFFEGSAFRKAQKNIEGDLTVAVKKAVERYRVEGKGNLHPSKHGLYSLDLPGVGRSTGRGAWRLMFEPPKNGVMKAYGVMDPH
;
A
#
# COMPACT_ATOMS: atom_id res chain seq x y z
N MET A 1 24.08 8.01 -6.42
CA MET A 1 23.04 8.02 -5.37
C MET A 1 22.10 6.78 -5.39
N LEU A 2 22.44 5.67 -6.07
CA LEU A 2 21.57 4.48 -6.19
C LEU A 2 22.31 3.15 -6.00
N LYS A 3 23.18 3.08 -4.98
CA LYS A 3 23.67 1.80 -4.48
C LYS A 3 23.22 1.68 -3.02
N ALA A 4 22.52 0.60 -2.72
CA ALA A 4 22.02 0.17 -1.42
C ALA A 4 20.68 0.77 -0.93
N ALA A 5 19.58 0.12 -1.32
CA ALA A 5 18.52 -0.22 -0.37
C ALA A 5 18.08 -1.66 -0.70
N PRO A 6 18.27 -2.65 0.19
CA PRO A 6 17.72 -3.96 -0.04
C PRO A 6 16.20 -3.82 -0.08
N LEU A 7 15.62 -4.11 -1.26
CA LEU A 7 14.20 -4.35 -1.48
C LEU A 7 13.66 -5.16 -0.30
N GLY A 8 12.54 -4.70 0.29
CA GLY A 8 11.97 -5.21 1.53
C GLY A 8 11.99 -6.74 1.58
N LYS A 9 12.95 -7.28 2.34
CA LYS A 9 13.11 -8.71 2.50
C LYS A 9 11.85 -9.29 3.15
N LEU A 10 11.38 -10.45 2.67
CA LEU A 10 10.67 -11.38 3.54
C LEU A 10 11.64 -11.74 4.68
N ALA A 11 11.13 -11.98 5.89
CA ALA A 11 12.02 -12.32 6.99
C ALA A 11 12.93 -13.50 6.62
N VAL A 12 14.12 -13.47 7.20
CA VAL A 12 15.27 -14.33 6.93
C VAL A 12 14.84 -15.81 6.85
N SER A 13 15.11 -16.48 5.72
CA SER A 13 14.76 -17.91 5.53
C SER A 13 15.46 -18.80 6.56
N TYR A 14 14.95 -20.01 6.77
CA TYR A 14 15.57 -20.96 7.73
C TYR A 14 17.07 -21.18 7.48
N ASP A 15 17.48 -21.20 6.21
CA ASP A 15 18.90 -21.34 5.82
C ASP A 15 19.75 -20.14 6.25
N GLN A 16 19.22 -18.92 6.18
CA GLN A 16 19.94 -17.72 6.60
C GLN A 16 19.96 -17.53 8.13
N GLN A 17 18.96 -18.04 8.86
CA GLN A 17 18.96 -18.08 10.33
C GLN A 17 20.06 -19.00 10.89
N SER A 18 20.43 -20.03 10.13
CA SER A 18 21.46 -21.00 10.53
C SER A 18 22.91 -20.51 10.37
N LEU A 19 23.14 -19.40 9.66
CA LEU A 19 24.46 -18.97 9.18
C LEU A 19 25.00 -17.64 9.78
N GLY A 20 24.31 -17.01 10.74
CA GLY A 20 24.75 -15.70 11.25
C GLY A 20 24.35 -15.37 12.69
N THR A 21 25.00 -14.35 13.26
CA THR A 21 24.70 -13.73 14.56
C THR A 21 23.19 -13.43 14.68
N LYS A 22 22.59 -13.60 15.87
CA LYS A 22 21.17 -13.32 16.21
C LYS A 22 20.78 -11.84 15.99
N TRP A 23 20.79 -11.35 14.75
CA TRP A 23 20.38 -10.00 14.40
C TRP A 23 19.02 -10.06 13.70
N PHE A 24 18.02 -9.41 14.29
CA PHE A 24 16.68 -9.40 13.72
C PHE A 24 16.51 -8.26 12.69
N SER A 25 15.99 -8.58 11.50
CA SER A 25 15.62 -7.61 10.46
C SER A 25 14.13 -7.72 10.17
N PRO A 26 13.30 -6.72 10.55
CA PRO A 26 11.85 -6.83 10.49
C PRO A 26 11.28 -6.72 9.09
N SER A 27 10.19 -7.46 8.85
CA SER A 27 9.35 -7.25 7.68
C SER A 27 8.63 -5.89 7.71
N THR A 28 8.25 -5.38 6.53
CA THR A 28 7.46 -4.15 6.40
C THR A 28 6.09 -4.24 7.09
N VAL A 29 5.52 -5.45 7.16
CA VAL A 29 4.26 -5.73 7.88
C VAL A 29 4.45 -5.51 9.38
N ALA A 30 5.50 -6.11 9.96
CA ALA A 30 5.79 -5.98 11.38
C ALA A 30 5.98 -4.51 11.80
N VAL A 31 6.61 -3.70 10.95
CA VAL A 31 6.80 -2.26 11.22
C VAL A 31 5.48 -1.49 11.17
N ARG A 32 4.61 -1.77 10.18
CA ARG A 32 3.28 -1.14 10.07
C ARG A 32 2.41 -1.42 11.29
N GLU A 33 2.44 -2.65 11.78
CA GLU A 33 1.66 -3.06 12.93
C GLU A 33 2.18 -2.49 14.24
N HIS A 34 3.50 -2.40 14.39
CA HIS A 34 4.10 -1.70 15.50
C HIS A 34 3.65 -0.23 15.55
N ARG A 35 3.65 0.46 14.41
CA ARG A 35 3.12 1.83 14.32
C ARG A 35 1.63 1.93 14.58
N ALA A 36 0.85 0.95 14.12
CA ALA A 36 -0.58 0.91 14.42
C ALA A 36 -0.81 0.85 15.94
N ARG A 37 -0.01 0.06 16.67
CA ARG A 37 -0.02 -0.02 18.13
C ARG A 37 0.39 1.30 18.78
N GLU A 38 1.49 1.92 18.36
CA GLU A 38 1.90 3.22 18.88
C GLU A 38 0.84 4.30 18.66
N ARG A 39 0.23 4.34 17.47
CA ARG A 39 -0.87 5.26 17.16
C ARG A 39 -2.08 5.00 18.06
N ALA A 40 -2.44 3.74 18.27
CA ALA A 40 -3.55 3.37 19.15
C ALA A 40 -3.28 3.77 20.60
N ASP A 41 -2.07 3.55 21.11
CA ASP A 41 -1.64 4.00 22.43
C ASP A 41 -1.69 5.53 22.54
N ARG A 42 -1.16 6.26 21.55
CA ARG A 42 -1.17 7.73 21.54
C ARG A 42 -2.59 8.29 21.54
N ILE A 43 -3.48 7.77 20.69
CA ILE A 43 -4.90 8.20 20.66
C ILE A 43 -5.54 7.93 22.02
N THR A 44 -5.32 6.74 22.58
CA THR A 44 -5.86 6.37 23.89
C THR A 44 -5.34 7.29 25.00
N GLU A 45 -4.03 7.59 25.01
CA GLU A 45 -3.41 8.49 25.97
C GLU A 45 -3.95 9.92 25.86
N GLN A 46 -4.11 10.43 24.64
CA GLN A 46 -4.67 11.75 24.38
C GLN A 46 -6.14 11.83 24.82
N PHE A 47 -6.93 10.76 24.68
CA PHE A 47 -8.26 10.69 25.27
C PHE A 47 -8.23 10.77 26.80
N VAL A 48 -7.28 10.11 27.44
CA VAL A 48 -7.15 10.09 28.91
C VAL A 48 -6.69 11.44 29.46
N THR A 49 -5.69 12.05 28.83
CA THR A 49 -4.94 13.20 29.40
C THR A 49 -5.42 14.54 28.87
N ARG A 50 -5.76 14.63 27.58
CA ARG A 50 -5.99 15.89 26.87
C ARG A 50 -7.43 16.13 26.45
N PHE A 51 -8.27 15.10 26.35
CA PHE A 51 -9.68 15.27 25.92
C PHE A 51 -10.54 16.14 26.85
N LYS A 52 -10.07 16.41 28.07
CA LYS A 52 -10.68 17.37 28.99
C LYS A 52 -10.42 18.83 28.59
N GLU A 53 -9.42 19.08 27.75
CA GLU A 53 -9.15 20.39 27.17
C GLU A 53 -10.31 20.79 26.24
N ARG A 54 -10.62 22.08 26.23
CA ARG A 54 -11.64 22.67 25.36
C ARG A 54 -11.24 22.51 23.89
N ASP A 55 -12.19 22.15 23.04
CA ASP A 55 -12.03 22.01 21.58
C ASP A 55 -10.95 21.00 21.13
N TYR A 56 -10.48 20.14 22.03
CA TYR A 56 -9.49 19.13 21.70
C TYR A 56 -10.14 17.79 21.32
N ILE A 57 -9.78 17.27 20.14
CA ILE A 57 -10.09 15.90 19.71
C ILE A 57 -8.77 15.29 19.18
N PRO A 58 -8.39 14.07 19.61
CA PRO A 58 -7.21 13.39 19.06
C PRO A 58 -7.30 13.24 17.54
N ASP A 59 -6.20 13.50 16.83
CA ASP A 59 -6.16 13.37 15.37
C ASP A 59 -6.48 11.93 14.91
N GLY A 60 -7.58 11.78 14.16
CA GLY A 60 -8.10 10.47 13.75
C GLY A 60 -8.79 9.68 14.87
N GLY A 61 -9.15 10.34 15.97
CA GLY A 61 -9.82 9.78 17.14
C GLY A 61 -11.35 9.77 17.07
N ASP A 62 -11.98 10.34 16.05
CA ASP A 62 -13.45 10.50 15.98
C ASP A 62 -14.22 9.19 16.14
N ASN A 63 -13.77 8.14 15.45
CA ASN A 63 -14.38 6.81 15.53
C ASN A 63 -14.30 6.24 16.95
N ALA A 64 -13.20 6.50 17.65
CA ALA A 64 -13.03 6.11 19.04
C ALA A 64 -13.90 6.96 19.96
N LEU A 65 -14.06 8.25 19.68
CA LEU A 65 -15.01 9.11 20.40
C LEU A 65 -16.43 8.57 20.28
N PHE A 66 -16.91 8.25 19.07
CA PHE A 66 -18.26 7.70 18.87
C PHE A 66 -18.43 6.36 19.59
N ALA A 67 -17.42 5.49 19.52
CA ALA A 67 -17.41 4.24 20.25
C ALA A 67 -17.46 4.44 21.78
N LEU A 68 -16.72 5.41 22.32
CA LEU A 68 -16.72 5.73 23.75
C LEU A 68 -18.06 6.33 24.20
N LEU A 69 -18.63 7.25 23.42
CA LEU A 69 -19.90 7.91 23.72
C LEU A 69 -21.04 6.90 23.92
N VAL A 70 -21.20 5.95 22.99
CA VAL A 70 -22.28 4.95 23.08
C VAL A 70 -22.12 3.96 24.23
N GLN A 71 -20.93 3.89 24.84
CA GLN A 71 -20.63 3.04 25.99
C GLN A 71 -20.72 3.78 27.33
N LEU A 72 -21.05 5.07 27.34
CA LEU A 72 -21.28 5.80 28.59
C LEU A 72 -22.44 5.19 29.39
N PRO A 73 -22.38 5.17 30.74
CA PRO A 73 -23.42 4.59 31.59
C PRO A 73 -24.82 5.15 31.29
N ASP A 74 -24.92 6.48 31.16
CA ASP A 74 -26.16 7.21 30.91
C ASP A 74 -26.55 7.30 29.43
N TRP A 75 -25.79 6.67 28.52
CA TRP A 75 -26.17 6.62 27.11
C TRP A 75 -27.45 5.77 26.93
N PRO A 76 -28.51 6.29 26.28
CA PRO A 76 -29.76 5.56 26.06
C PRO A 76 -29.55 4.29 25.23
N ALA A 77 -30.12 3.16 25.67
CA ALA A 77 -29.93 1.86 25.01
C ALA A 77 -30.58 1.78 23.62
N ASP A 78 -31.59 2.62 23.35
CA ASP A 78 -32.34 2.71 22.10
C ASP A 78 -31.83 3.82 21.16
N LEU A 79 -30.66 4.43 21.46
CA LEU A 79 -30.07 5.51 20.67
C LEU A 79 -28.81 5.04 19.93
N SER A 80 -28.73 5.30 18.62
CA SER A 80 -27.55 5.06 17.80
C SER A 80 -26.90 6.37 17.31
N ILE A 81 -25.60 6.32 17.01
CA ILE A 81 -24.90 7.33 16.22
C ILE A 81 -24.68 6.75 14.82
N ASN A 82 -25.20 7.43 13.81
CA ASN A 82 -25.02 7.07 12.40
C ASN A 82 -24.16 8.15 11.74
N VAL A 83 -22.94 7.77 11.38
CA VAL A 83 -22.05 8.61 10.59
C VAL A 83 -22.37 8.34 9.13
N VAL A 84 -22.70 9.40 8.38
CA VAL A 84 -23.05 9.33 6.96
C VAL A 84 -22.07 10.17 6.14
N ASP A 85 -21.90 9.81 4.87
CA ASP A 85 -21.19 10.68 3.94
C ASP A 85 -22.09 11.85 3.48
N GLU A 86 -21.52 12.76 2.69
CA GLU A 86 -22.24 13.91 2.14
C GLU A 86 -23.42 13.53 1.23
N ASP A 87 -23.42 12.31 0.68
CA ASP A 87 -24.53 11.78 -0.14
C ASP A 87 -25.64 11.17 0.76
N GLY A 88 -25.49 11.22 2.09
CA GLY A 88 -26.43 10.68 3.07
C GLY A 88 -26.32 9.17 3.30
N GLU A 89 -25.29 8.53 2.75
CA GLU A 89 -25.11 7.09 2.85
C GLU A 89 -24.28 6.71 4.10
N PRO A 90 -24.62 5.62 4.81
CA PRO A 90 -23.97 5.28 6.07
C PRO A 90 -22.50 4.86 5.87
N LEU A 91 -21.63 5.46 6.67
CA LEU A 91 -20.20 5.14 6.80
C LEU A 91 -19.96 4.19 7.97
N ALA A 92 -20.55 4.48 9.13
CA ALA A 92 -20.45 3.67 10.33
C ALA A 92 -21.67 3.89 11.24
N ILE A 93 -22.04 2.84 11.99
CA ILE A 93 -23.12 2.86 12.97
C ILE A 93 -22.56 2.42 14.31
N TYR A 94 -22.82 3.22 15.35
CA TYR A 94 -22.43 2.94 16.72
C TYR A 94 -23.67 2.82 17.60
N LEU A 95 -23.72 1.79 18.43
CA LEU A 95 -24.76 1.60 19.43
C LEU A 95 -24.22 0.86 20.65
N LYS A 96 -24.92 1.00 21.79
CA LYS A 96 -24.49 0.45 23.09
C LYS A 96 -24.43 -1.07 23.08
N GLY A 97 -25.54 -1.73 22.74
CA GLY A 97 -25.68 -3.19 22.64
C GLY A 97 -25.25 -3.80 21.30
N ARG A 98 -25.94 -4.87 20.91
CA ARG A 98 -25.71 -5.61 19.63
C ARG A 98 -26.96 -5.91 18.85
N ASP A 99 -28.13 -5.52 19.37
CA ASP A 99 -29.38 -5.72 18.68
C ASP A 99 -29.84 -4.39 18.08
N GLY A 100 -29.65 -4.26 16.76
CA GLY A 100 -30.10 -3.09 16.01
C GLY A 100 -31.62 -2.87 16.09
N ARG A 101 -32.41 -3.88 16.47
CA ARG A 101 -33.87 -3.78 16.62
C ARG A 101 -34.31 -2.96 17.83
N VAL A 102 -33.40 -2.75 18.80
CA VAL A 102 -33.66 -1.94 20.00
C VAL A 102 -33.60 -0.44 19.69
N VAL A 103 -32.95 -0.05 18.59
CA VAL A 103 -32.76 1.35 18.21
C VAL A 103 -34.10 1.98 17.79
N ARG A 104 -34.46 3.09 18.45
CA ARG A 104 -35.66 3.90 18.18
C ARG A 104 -35.32 5.34 17.79
N HIS A 105 -34.14 5.81 18.21
CA HIS A 105 -33.66 7.17 17.98
C HIS A 105 -32.27 7.11 17.35
N THR A 106 -31.96 8.07 16.48
CA THR A 106 -30.69 8.11 15.75
C THR A 106 -30.15 9.52 15.70
N ILE A 107 -28.89 9.68 16.09
CA ILE A 107 -28.08 10.88 15.84
C ILE A 107 -27.44 10.72 14.46
N LEU A 108 -27.69 11.67 13.56
CA LEU A 108 -27.09 11.69 12.23
C LEU A 108 -25.96 12.71 12.21
N LEU A 109 -24.76 12.24 11.85
CA LEU A 109 -23.57 13.06 11.68
C LEU A 109 -23.10 12.94 10.23
N ALA A 110 -23.27 13.99 9.43
CA ALA A 110 -22.75 14.04 8.08
C ALA A 110 -21.29 14.52 8.11
N GLN A 111 -20.37 13.68 7.62
CA GLN A 111 -18.96 14.03 7.55
C GLN A 111 -18.70 14.91 6.31
N SER A 112 -18.17 16.11 6.54
CA SER A 112 -17.77 17.08 5.51
C SER A 112 -16.33 16.84 5.04
N GLY A 113 -15.96 17.37 3.88
CA GLY A 113 -14.62 17.21 3.27
C GLY A 113 -13.43 17.73 4.09
N ASP A 114 -13.68 18.60 5.08
CA ASP A 114 -12.68 19.18 5.99
C ASP A 114 -12.59 18.45 7.35
N ASP A 115 -13.07 17.20 7.44
CA ASP A 115 -13.17 16.41 8.68
C ASP A 115 -14.09 17.03 9.76
N SER A 116 -14.89 18.05 9.41
CA SER A 116 -15.96 18.58 10.26
C SER A 116 -17.25 17.78 10.12
N TYR A 117 -18.07 17.77 11.16
CA TYR A 117 -19.36 17.10 11.17
C TYR A 117 -20.48 18.13 11.14
N VAL A 118 -21.54 17.85 10.38
CA VAL A 118 -22.71 18.72 10.25
C VAL A 118 -23.98 17.90 10.46
N ALA A 119 -24.99 18.47 11.11
CA ALA A 119 -26.32 17.87 11.19
C ALA A 119 -27.09 18.08 9.87
N PRO A 120 -27.77 17.06 9.33
CA PRO A 120 -28.69 17.24 8.22
C PRO A 120 -29.83 18.21 8.62
N GLY A 121 -30.06 19.28 7.84
CA GLY A 121 -31.24 20.15 8.00
C GLY A 121 -31.05 21.53 8.67
N ASN A 122 -29.91 22.21 8.48
CA ASN A 122 -29.67 23.59 8.94
C ASN A 122 -29.76 23.81 10.47
N VAL A 123 -29.30 22.87 11.29
CA VAL A 123 -29.07 23.14 12.72
C VAL A 123 -27.84 24.04 12.83
N SER A 124 -28.05 25.33 13.13
CA SER A 124 -26.95 26.28 13.37
C SER A 124 -26.31 25.97 14.72
N VAL A 125 -25.06 25.53 14.69
CA VAL A 125 -24.24 25.25 15.88
C VAL A 125 -23.07 26.25 15.90
N SER A 126 -22.57 26.59 17.10
CA SER A 126 -21.39 27.45 17.24
C SER A 126 -20.16 26.81 16.57
N ASP A 127 -19.21 27.62 16.11
CA ASP A 127 -17.91 27.13 15.60
C ASP A 127 -17.11 26.42 16.72
N GLU A 128 -17.32 26.82 17.97
CA GLU A 128 -16.71 26.20 19.17
C GLU A 128 -17.51 24.97 19.63
N GLU A 129 -16.82 23.86 19.92
CA GLU A 129 -17.36 22.56 20.37
C GLU A 129 -18.43 21.95 19.44
N SER A 130 -18.33 22.25 18.13
CA SER A 130 -19.36 21.94 17.13
C SER A 130 -19.82 20.47 17.14
N LEU A 131 -18.89 19.50 17.19
CA LEU A 131 -19.24 18.07 17.18
C LEU A 131 -20.02 17.63 18.43
N LEU A 132 -19.57 18.00 19.63
CA LEU A 132 -20.23 17.59 20.87
C LEU A 132 -21.57 18.32 21.05
N GLN A 133 -21.66 19.58 20.62
CA GLN A 133 -22.93 20.30 20.56
C GLN A 133 -23.91 19.63 19.60
N LEU A 134 -23.46 19.20 18.42
CA LEU A 134 -24.29 18.48 17.45
C LEU A 134 -24.85 17.19 18.05
N VAL A 135 -24.03 16.40 18.74
CA VAL A 135 -24.46 15.17 19.43
C VAL A 135 -25.50 15.49 20.51
N LEU A 136 -25.22 16.47 21.38
CA LEU A 136 -26.12 16.83 22.48
C LEU A 136 -27.45 17.44 22.00
N SER A 137 -27.43 18.18 20.88
CA SER A 137 -28.62 18.80 20.29
C SER A 137 -29.63 17.81 19.71
N GLN A 138 -29.16 16.61 19.32
CA GLN A 138 -29.98 15.54 18.72
C GLN A 138 -30.44 14.49 19.75
N LEU A 139 -30.18 14.69 21.04
CA LEU A 139 -30.61 13.76 22.08
C LEU A 139 -32.15 13.74 22.23
N PRO A 140 -32.74 12.57 22.53
CA PRO A 140 -34.18 12.47 22.79
C PRO A 140 -34.59 13.27 24.03
N ALA A 141 -35.82 13.79 24.02
CA ALA A 141 -36.39 14.55 25.11
C ALA A 141 -36.41 13.70 26.40
N GLY A 142 -35.76 14.20 27.46
CA GLY A 142 -35.62 13.49 28.74
C GLY A 142 -34.29 12.75 28.95
N SER A 143 -33.36 12.80 28.00
CA SER A 143 -32.00 12.28 28.19
C SER A 143 -31.26 12.99 29.34
N THR A 144 -30.75 12.21 30.30
CA THR A 144 -29.91 12.68 31.41
C THR A 144 -28.41 12.65 31.09
N LEU A 145 -28.05 12.38 29.82
CA LEU A 145 -26.65 12.31 29.43
C LEU A 145 -25.92 13.62 29.75
N ALA A 146 -24.81 13.51 30.47
CA ALA A 146 -23.96 14.62 30.91
C ALA A 146 -24.66 15.69 31.78
N THR A 147 -25.75 15.37 32.48
CA THR A 147 -26.42 16.30 33.41
C THR A 147 -25.92 16.20 34.86
N GLY A 148 -24.95 15.33 35.14
CA GLY A 148 -24.48 15.01 36.50
C GLY A 148 -23.26 15.82 36.99
N GLY A 149 -22.88 16.91 36.33
CA GLY A 149 -21.72 17.72 36.71
C GLY A 149 -21.94 18.49 38.03
N ASP A 150 -20.99 18.37 38.95
CA ASP A 150 -21.02 19.01 40.28
C ASP A 150 -20.24 20.34 40.28
N PHE A 151 -20.66 21.28 39.43
CA PHE A 151 -20.07 22.63 39.36
C PHE A 151 -21.07 23.68 38.87
N PRO A 152 -20.86 24.98 39.19
CA PRO A 152 -21.75 26.06 38.73
C PRO A 152 -21.83 26.11 37.20
N GLY A 153 -23.06 26.04 36.66
CA GLY A 153 -23.29 26.08 35.21
C GLY A 153 -23.23 24.72 34.51
N SER A 154 -23.12 23.60 35.24
CA SER A 154 -23.14 22.24 34.69
C SER A 154 -24.42 21.90 33.90
N ALA A 155 -25.53 22.56 34.21
CA ALA A 155 -26.79 22.42 33.46
C ALA A 155 -26.80 23.14 32.09
N SER A 156 -25.84 24.03 31.82
CA SER A 156 -25.70 24.71 30.53
C SER A 156 -25.14 23.77 29.46
N MET A 157 -25.32 24.09 28.17
CA MET A 157 -24.75 23.28 27.08
C MET A 157 -23.22 23.13 27.22
N ALA A 158 -22.51 24.23 27.52
CA ALA A 158 -21.07 24.20 27.75
C ALA A 158 -20.69 23.36 28.98
N GLY A 159 -21.45 23.45 30.07
CA GLY A 159 -21.25 22.62 31.26
C GLY A 159 -21.45 21.13 30.99
N ARG A 160 -22.49 20.76 30.23
CA ARG A 160 -22.72 19.37 29.81
C ARG A 160 -21.58 18.84 28.95
N ILE A 161 -20.98 19.66 28.09
CA ILE A 161 -19.81 19.27 27.28
C ILE A 161 -18.59 18.98 28.18
N VAL A 162 -18.34 19.82 29.18
CA VAL A 162 -17.26 19.57 30.17
C VAL A 162 -17.48 18.23 30.89
N THR A 163 -18.68 17.97 31.39
CA THR A 163 -19.02 16.70 32.05
C THR A 163 -18.86 15.50 31.09
N LEU A 164 -19.28 15.65 29.84
CA LEU A 164 -19.16 14.60 28.83
C LEU A 164 -17.68 14.26 28.54
N ARG A 165 -16.82 15.28 28.40
CA ARG A 165 -15.38 15.11 28.21
C ARG A 165 -14.73 14.35 29.37
N GLU A 166 -15.08 14.70 30.61
CA GLU A 166 -14.60 13.99 31.80
C GLU A 166 -15.02 12.52 31.83
N GLN A 167 -16.29 12.24 31.53
CA GLN A 167 -16.83 10.88 31.50
C GLN A 167 -16.15 10.03 30.41
N VAL A 168 -15.96 10.58 29.21
CA VAL A 168 -15.26 9.90 28.11
C VAL A 168 -13.80 9.62 28.47
N ALA A 169 -13.09 10.61 29.02
CA ALA A 169 -11.70 10.42 29.45
C ALA A 169 -11.58 9.36 30.56
N GLY A 170 -12.51 9.34 31.51
CA GLY A 170 -12.59 8.32 32.56
C GLY A 170 -12.89 6.91 32.01
N LEU A 171 -13.77 6.81 31.01
CA LEU A 171 -14.06 5.54 30.35
C LEU A 171 -12.84 5.04 29.56
N ALA A 172 -12.17 5.91 28.81
CA ALA A 172 -10.95 5.58 28.08
C ALA A 172 -9.84 5.10 29.01
N LEU A 173 -9.69 5.70 30.20
CA LEU A 173 -8.72 5.28 31.22
C LEU A 173 -9.06 3.89 31.77
N THR A 174 -10.32 3.68 32.18
CA THR A 174 -10.74 2.42 32.83
C THR A 174 -10.80 1.23 31.87
N GLN A 175 -11.06 1.48 30.59
CA GLN A 175 -11.20 0.47 29.55
C GLN A 175 -10.07 0.53 28.50
N ARG A 176 -8.91 1.09 28.86
CA ARG A 176 -7.73 1.25 27.98
C ARG A 176 -7.40 -0.01 27.18
N PRO A 177 -7.35 -1.23 27.74
CA PRO A 177 -7.02 -2.44 26.97
C PRO A 177 -8.05 -2.76 25.87
N LEU A 178 -9.35 -2.59 26.16
CA LEU A 178 -10.41 -2.84 25.17
C LEU A 178 -10.46 -1.74 24.11
N LEU A 179 -10.22 -0.47 24.49
CA LEU A 179 -10.17 0.64 23.53
C LEU A 179 -8.99 0.49 22.57
N PHE A 180 -7.81 0.12 23.08
CA PHE A 180 -6.62 -0.15 22.29
C PHE A 180 -6.86 -1.26 21.26
N ASP A 181 -7.45 -2.38 21.68
CA ASP A 181 -7.79 -3.50 20.80
C ASP A 181 -8.80 -3.10 19.72
N ALA A 182 -9.82 -2.30 20.06
CA ALA A 182 -10.79 -1.79 19.09
C ALA A 182 -10.16 -0.83 18.06
N LEU A 183 -9.15 -0.06 18.44
CA LEU A 183 -8.40 0.82 17.53
C LEU A 183 -7.54 0.04 16.53
N LEU A 184 -7.07 -1.16 16.91
CA LEU A 184 -6.29 -2.06 16.06
C LEU A 184 -7.15 -2.98 15.20
N ALA A 185 -8.45 -3.09 15.51
CA ALA A 185 -9.32 -4.04 14.85
C ALA A 185 -9.42 -3.81 13.33
N ASP A 186 -9.45 -4.93 12.60
CA ASP A 186 -9.57 -4.94 11.14
C ASP A 186 -10.88 -4.29 10.68
N CYS A 187 -10.93 -3.83 9.43
CA CYS A 187 -12.11 -3.16 8.88
C CYS A 187 -13.38 -4.06 8.82
N TYR A 188 -13.22 -5.37 9.02
CA TYR A 188 -14.29 -6.37 9.11
C TYR A 188 -14.81 -6.56 10.55
N ALA A 189 -14.04 -6.14 11.56
CA ALA A 189 -14.39 -6.34 12.96
C ALA A 189 -15.51 -5.38 13.37
N THR A 190 -16.69 -5.95 13.57
CA THR A 190 -17.94 -5.25 13.88
C THR A 190 -18.73 -6.06 14.90
N LYS A 191 -19.58 -5.40 15.69
CA LYS A 191 -20.37 -6.12 16.71
C LYS A 191 -21.39 -7.09 16.10
N ASP A 192 -21.87 -6.84 14.89
CA ASP A 192 -22.87 -7.65 14.20
C ASP A 192 -22.30 -8.95 13.60
N GLN A 193 -21.01 -8.95 13.22
CA GLN A 193 -20.35 -10.10 12.60
C GLN A 193 -19.35 -10.84 13.51
N SER A 194 -19.03 -10.30 14.68
CA SER A 194 -18.07 -10.97 15.56
C SER A 194 -18.62 -12.32 16.05
N PRO A 195 -17.87 -13.42 15.85
CA PRO A 195 -18.29 -14.76 16.28
C PRO A 195 -18.21 -14.96 17.80
N ALA A 196 -17.63 -13.99 18.54
CA ALA A 196 -17.46 -14.07 19.98
C ALA A 196 -18.80 -13.94 20.73
N SER A 197 -18.95 -14.69 21.83
CA SER A 197 -20.09 -14.55 22.76
C SER A 197 -20.20 -13.11 23.30
N LEU A 198 -19.05 -12.45 23.51
CA LEU A 198 -18.98 -11.01 23.66
C LEU A 198 -17.90 -10.30 22.83
N PRO A 199 -18.20 -9.72 21.63
CA PRO A 199 -17.31 -8.75 21.00
C PRO A 199 -17.02 -7.55 21.87
N ASN A 200 -15.83 -7.00 21.62
CA ASN A 200 -15.33 -5.76 22.17
C ASN A 200 -16.39 -4.63 22.03
N PRO A 201 -16.80 -4.00 23.14
CA PRO A 201 -17.88 -3.01 23.17
C PRO A 201 -17.55 -1.71 22.41
N PHE A 202 -16.28 -1.45 22.11
CA PHE A 202 -15.83 -0.26 21.39
C PHE A 202 -15.76 -0.46 19.87
N LEU A 203 -16.10 -1.65 19.36
CA LEU A 203 -16.26 -1.83 17.92
C LEU A 203 -17.52 -1.12 17.41
N PRO A 204 -17.52 -0.61 16.17
CA PRO A 204 -18.75 -0.16 15.53
C PRO A 204 -19.74 -1.33 15.44
N PHE A 205 -21.03 -1.03 15.51
CA PHE A 205 -22.05 -2.04 15.25
C PHE A 205 -21.97 -2.52 13.81
N TRP A 206 -21.81 -1.58 12.89
CA TRP A 206 -21.65 -1.82 11.47
C TRP A 206 -20.72 -0.77 10.86
N SER A 207 -19.94 -1.15 9.85
CA SER A 207 -19.11 -0.23 9.09
C SER A 207 -19.20 -0.54 7.59
N ARG A 208 -19.07 0.49 6.75
CA ARG A 208 -19.14 0.36 5.30
C ARG A 208 -18.00 -0.48 4.70
N SER A 209 -16.87 -0.59 5.39
CA SER A 209 -15.69 -1.34 4.93
C SER A 209 -15.82 -2.86 5.03
N GLN A 210 -17.01 -3.38 5.35
CA GLN A 210 -17.38 -4.79 5.32
C GLN A 210 -17.31 -5.35 3.86
N ALA A 211 -16.10 -5.56 3.35
CA ALA A 211 -15.89 -6.34 2.13
C ALA A 211 -16.19 -7.83 2.41
N GLN A 212 -16.54 -8.58 1.37
CA GLN A 212 -16.67 -10.03 1.52
C GLN A 212 -15.28 -10.62 1.43
N LEU A 213 -14.86 -11.34 2.47
CA LEU A 213 -13.63 -12.11 2.46
C LEU A 213 -13.68 -13.11 1.29
N THR A 214 -12.58 -13.25 0.55
CA THR A 214 -12.47 -14.32 -0.45
C THR A 214 -12.50 -15.69 0.25
N PRO A 215 -12.92 -16.78 -0.42
CA PRO A 215 -12.91 -18.11 0.19
C PRO A 215 -11.53 -18.49 0.74
N LEU A 216 -10.46 -18.21 -0.01
CA LEU A 216 -9.08 -18.41 0.40
C LEU A 216 -8.72 -17.64 1.68
N LEU A 217 -8.97 -16.32 1.70
CA LEU A 217 -8.66 -15.48 2.86
C LEU A 217 -9.52 -15.83 4.07
N SER A 218 -10.77 -16.21 3.84
CA SER A 218 -11.67 -16.71 4.90
C SER A 218 -11.12 -17.99 5.52
N MET A 219 -10.68 -18.95 4.70
CA MET A 219 -10.11 -20.20 5.19
C MET A 219 -8.79 -19.95 5.94
N LEU A 220 -7.90 -19.11 5.41
CA LEU A 220 -6.67 -18.72 6.12
C LEU A 220 -6.96 -18.04 7.46
N HIS A 221 -7.94 -17.14 7.51
CA HIS A 221 -8.35 -16.49 8.75
C HIS A 221 -8.96 -17.49 9.75
N VAL A 222 -9.71 -18.50 9.29
CA VAL A 222 -10.21 -19.59 10.14
C VAL A 222 -9.09 -20.44 10.71
N LEU A 223 -8.04 -20.73 9.93
CA LEU A 223 -6.87 -21.48 10.39
C LEU A 223 -5.96 -20.65 11.31
N SER A 224 -6.03 -19.32 11.25
CA SER A 224 -5.18 -18.41 12.01
C SER A 224 -5.97 -17.19 12.50
N PRO A 225 -6.92 -17.37 13.44
CA PRO A 225 -7.86 -16.31 13.85
C PRO A 225 -7.21 -15.20 14.66
N GLU A 226 -6.06 -15.47 15.28
CA GLU A 226 -5.31 -14.50 16.10
C GLU A 226 -4.44 -13.55 15.26
N VAL A 227 -4.44 -13.73 13.93
CA VAL A 227 -3.57 -13.00 13.01
C VAL A 227 -4.40 -11.95 12.27
N PRO A 228 -3.92 -10.70 12.20
CA PRO A 228 -4.61 -9.65 11.46
C PRO A 228 -4.82 -10.05 9.99
N LEU A 229 -6.02 -9.83 9.48
CA LEU A 229 -6.36 -10.14 8.09
C LEU A 229 -5.45 -9.41 7.10
N GLY A 230 -5.04 -8.18 7.42
CA GLY A 230 -4.11 -7.40 6.60
C GLY A 230 -2.76 -8.09 6.39
N ARG A 231 -2.25 -8.86 7.37
CA ARG A 231 -1.03 -9.65 7.22
C ARG A 231 -1.23 -10.80 6.25
N LEU A 232 -2.36 -11.50 6.34
CA LEU A 232 -2.69 -12.61 5.45
C LEU A 232 -2.92 -12.12 4.01
N GLU A 233 -3.56 -10.96 3.84
CA GLU A 233 -3.72 -10.30 2.53
C GLU A 233 -2.35 -9.94 1.92
N GLU A 234 -1.42 -9.35 2.69
CA GLU A 234 -0.10 -8.99 2.17
C GLU A 234 0.74 -10.23 1.79
N LEU A 235 0.62 -11.34 2.53
CA LEU A 235 1.25 -12.61 2.18
C LEU A 235 0.73 -13.14 0.84
N LEU A 236 -0.59 -13.13 0.63
CA LEU A 236 -1.21 -13.53 -0.64
C LEU A 236 -0.84 -12.61 -1.81
N GLU A 237 -0.63 -11.32 -1.56
CA GLU A 237 -0.20 -10.38 -2.60
C GLU A 237 1.26 -10.60 -3.05
N ARG A 238 2.12 -11.07 -2.15
CA ARG A 238 3.54 -11.33 -2.44
C ARG A 238 3.77 -12.72 -2.99
N LEU A 239 3.02 -13.70 -2.48
CA LEU A 239 3.03 -15.09 -2.89
C LEU A 239 1.62 -15.45 -3.38
N PRO A 240 1.26 -15.04 -4.62
CA PRO A 240 -0.05 -15.35 -5.17
C PRO A 240 -0.22 -16.86 -5.31
N VAL A 241 -1.30 -17.38 -4.74
CA VAL A 241 -1.71 -18.78 -4.86
C VAL A 241 -2.47 -18.94 -6.18
N SER A 242 -2.09 -19.92 -7.00
CA SER A 242 -2.78 -20.21 -8.26
C SER A 242 -4.20 -20.75 -8.01
N THR A 243 -5.06 -20.71 -9.03
CA THR A 243 -6.44 -21.21 -8.91
C THR A 243 -6.48 -22.72 -8.61
N GLU A 244 -5.50 -23.48 -9.08
CA GLU A 244 -5.36 -24.91 -8.79
C GLU A 244 -4.95 -25.16 -7.34
N GLU A 245 -3.96 -24.42 -6.85
CA GLU A 245 -3.53 -24.48 -5.44
C GLU A 245 -4.61 -23.97 -4.48
N GLU A 246 -5.38 -22.94 -4.86
CA GLU A 246 -6.53 -22.47 -4.07
C GLU A 246 -7.59 -23.56 -3.98
N ALA A 247 -7.90 -24.25 -5.07
CA ALA A 247 -8.85 -25.36 -5.05
C ALA A 247 -8.36 -26.52 -4.16
N VAL A 248 -7.08 -26.90 -4.28
CA VAL A 248 -6.45 -27.93 -3.44
C VAL A 248 -6.47 -27.52 -1.97
N PHE A 249 -6.16 -26.27 -1.65
CA PHE A 249 -6.21 -25.77 -0.28
C PHE A 249 -7.63 -25.78 0.29
N LEU A 250 -8.62 -25.35 -0.50
CA LEU A 250 -10.02 -25.35 -0.08
C LEU A 250 -10.61 -26.78 0.06
N GLU A 251 -10.10 -27.77 -0.69
CA GLU A 251 -10.53 -29.18 -0.59
C GLU A 251 -9.78 -29.99 0.47
N SER A 252 -8.47 -29.78 0.61
CA SER A 252 -7.57 -30.64 1.39
C SER A 252 -6.88 -29.96 2.58
N GLY A 253 -6.93 -28.62 2.65
CA GLY A 253 -6.24 -27.82 3.66
C GLY A 253 -4.73 -27.68 3.46
N LEU A 254 -4.18 -28.19 2.34
CA LEU A 254 -2.75 -28.14 2.04
C LEU A 254 -2.38 -26.83 1.33
N LEU A 255 -1.39 -26.14 1.86
CA LEU A 255 -0.78 -24.95 1.27
C LEU A 255 0.55 -25.31 0.58
N PRO A 256 0.96 -24.58 -0.47
CA PRO A 256 2.28 -24.77 -1.07
C PRO A 256 3.41 -24.57 -0.05
N ASP A 257 4.44 -25.42 -0.07
CA ASP A 257 5.56 -25.37 0.88
C ASP A 257 6.20 -23.97 1.02
N PRO A 258 6.45 -23.21 -0.07
CA PRO A 258 6.98 -21.84 0.04
C PRO A 258 6.03 -20.88 0.76
N PHE A 259 4.72 -21.09 0.63
CA PHE A 259 3.71 -20.30 1.33
C PHE A 259 3.66 -20.69 2.82
N VAL A 260 3.76 -21.98 3.15
CA VAL A 260 3.82 -22.47 4.53
C VAL A 260 5.04 -21.90 5.26
N GLU A 261 6.21 -21.91 4.61
CA GLU A 261 7.43 -21.32 5.17
C GLU A 261 7.25 -19.82 5.42
N ALA A 262 6.83 -19.05 4.42
CA ALA A 262 6.61 -17.62 4.55
C ALA A 262 5.57 -17.26 5.62
N MET A 263 4.51 -18.07 5.72
CA MET A 263 3.48 -17.93 6.75
C MET A 263 4.05 -18.22 8.14
N SER A 264 4.77 -19.33 8.33
CA SER A 264 5.42 -19.68 9.60
C SER A 264 6.33 -18.55 10.11
N ILE A 265 7.18 -18.01 9.22
CA ILE A 265 8.05 -16.89 9.53
C ILE A 265 7.23 -15.67 9.95
N SER A 266 6.21 -15.30 9.16
CA SER A 266 5.36 -14.12 9.44
C SER A 266 4.57 -14.24 10.74
N LEU A 267 4.11 -15.45 11.08
CA LEU A 267 3.44 -15.76 12.34
C LEU A 267 4.40 -15.72 13.53
N GLY A 268 5.64 -16.18 13.34
CA GLY A 268 6.72 -16.01 14.31
C GLY A 268 6.96 -14.54 14.62
N GLU A 269 7.04 -13.70 13.58
CA GLU A 269 7.23 -12.26 13.76
C GLU A 269 6.06 -11.59 14.52
N TRP A 270 4.82 -11.94 14.13
CA TRP A 270 3.60 -11.45 14.78
C TRP A 270 3.56 -11.80 16.27
N SER A 271 3.71 -13.09 16.56
CA SER A 271 3.55 -13.63 17.91
C SER A 271 4.61 -13.09 18.86
N CYS A 272 5.88 -13.01 18.43
CA CYS A 272 6.94 -12.38 19.22
C CYS A 272 6.63 -10.91 19.50
N SER A 273 6.20 -10.15 18.48
CA SER A 273 5.97 -8.72 18.65
C SER A 273 4.78 -8.41 19.56
N VAL A 274 3.69 -9.17 19.47
CA VAL A 274 2.53 -9.06 20.37
C VAL A 274 2.89 -9.51 21.79
N ALA A 275 3.70 -10.55 21.92
CA ALA A 275 4.15 -11.03 23.23
C ALA A 275 4.95 -9.97 23.98
N ILE A 276 5.95 -9.38 23.33
CA ILE A 276 6.77 -8.31 23.92
C ILE A 276 5.91 -7.10 24.31
N ASP A 277 4.95 -6.70 23.46
CA ASP A 277 4.00 -5.62 23.75
C ASP A 277 3.14 -5.89 24.98
N GLY A 278 2.58 -7.09 25.08
CA GLY A 278 1.73 -7.52 26.19
C GLY A 278 2.48 -7.71 27.51
N VAL A 279 3.80 -7.99 27.46
CA VAL A 279 4.66 -8.00 28.64
C VAL A 279 4.96 -6.57 29.10
N LEU A 280 5.26 -5.66 28.17
CA LEU A 280 5.58 -4.28 28.50
C LEU A 280 4.38 -3.51 29.07
N ARG A 281 3.21 -3.65 28.44
CA ARG A 281 2.03 -2.81 28.72
C ARG A 281 0.84 -3.67 29.14
N THR A 282 -0.06 -3.08 29.93
CA THR A 282 -1.32 -3.76 30.29
C THR A 282 -2.22 -3.90 29.05
N ARG A 283 -2.37 -5.13 28.56
CA ARG A 283 -3.20 -5.50 27.41
C ARG A 283 -4.29 -6.50 27.79
N ILE A 284 -5.20 -6.78 26.85
CA ILE A 284 -6.08 -7.96 26.91
C ILE A 284 -5.20 -9.22 26.97
N TYR A 285 -5.68 -10.25 27.68
CA TYR A 285 -4.97 -11.53 27.76
C TYR A 285 -4.62 -12.06 26.37
N ASN A 286 -3.34 -12.38 26.18
CA ASN A 286 -2.80 -13.00 25.00
C ASN A 286 -1.87 -14.16 25.43
N PRO A 287 -2.04 -15.37 24.90
CA PRO A 287 -1.29 -16.54 25.34
C PRO A 287 0.22 -16.43 25.06
N HIS A 288 0.63 -15.76 23.98
CA HIS A 288 2.04 -15.55 23.68
C HIS A 288 2.70 -14.59 24.66
N ALA A 289 2.02 -13.50 25.03
CA ALA A 289 2.51 -12.57 26.06
C ALA A 289 2.62 -13.24 27.43
N ASP A 290 1.62 -14.06 27.80
CA ASP A 290 1.61 -14.82 29.05
C ASP A 290 2.78 -15.81 29.12
N LEU A 291 2.97 -16.60 28.07
CA LEU A 291 4.07 -17.56 27.97
C LEU A 291 5.44 -16.87 28.11
N LEU A 292 5.62 -15.76 27.40
CA LEU A 292 6.85 -14.96 27.46
C LEU A 292 7.08 -14.39 28.87
N ALA A 293 6.04 -13.85 29.52
CA ALA A 293 6.11 -13.34 30.89
C ALA A 293 6.53 -14.45 31.87
N ARG A 294 5.92 -15.64 31.78
CA ARG A 294 6.25 -16.80 32.62
C ARG A 294 7.70 -17.23 32.45
N GLU A 295 8.20 -17.29 31.22
CA GLU A 295 9.57 -17.73 30.94
C GLU A 295 10.61 -16.73 31.44
N CYS A 296 10.45 -15.45 31.11
CA CYS A 296 11.33 -14.40 31.60
C CYS A 296 11.32 -14.32 33.14
N ALA A 297 10.14 -14.43 33.77
CA ALA A 297 10.02 -14.41 35.23
C ALA A 297 10.68 -15.64 35.88
N ARG A 298 10.48 -16.85 35.32
CA ARG A 298 11.11 -18.08 35.80
C ARG A 298 12.64 -17.95 35.77
N GLN A 299 13.19 -17.50 34.66
CA GLN A 299 14.64 -17.31 34.53
C GLN A 299 15.16 -16.24 35.48
N MET A 300 14.45 -15.11 35.61
CA MET A 300 14.88 -14.04 36.52
C MET A 300 14.83 -14.46 38.00
N LEU A 301 13.76 -15.12 38.44
CA LEU A 301 13.63 -15.63 39.80
C LEU A 301 14.72 -16.66 40.12
N ALA A 302 15.02 -17.56 39.18
CA ALA A 302 16.10 -18.53 39.34
C ALA A 302 17.48 -17.86 39.37
N ASN A 303 17.78 -16.97 38.42
CA ASN A 303 19.12 -16.40 38.24
C ASN A 303 19.45 -15.31 39.27
N ARG A 304 18.47 -14.50 39.68
CA ARG A 304 18.70 -13.36 40.60
C ARG A 304 18.42 -13.70 42.06
N LEU A 305 17.45 -14.58 42.32
CA LEU A 305 16.99 -14.89 43.68
C LEU A 305 17.20 -16.36 44.08
N GLY A 306 17.54 -17.25 43.15
CA GLY A 306 17.62 -18.69 43.42
C GLY A 306 16.27 -19.34 43.72
N ARG A 307 15.15 -18.71 43.31
CA ARG A 307 13.78 -19.19 43.58
C ARG A 307 13.17 -19.81 42.34
N GLU A 308 12.45 -20.92 42.51
CA GLU A 308 11.72 -21.60 41.45
C GLU A 308 10.27 -21.07 41.35
N LEU A 309 9.82 -20.80 40.11
CA LEU A 309 8.44 -20.41 39.82
C LEU A 309 7.59 -21.63 39.44
N VAL A 310 6.58 -21.92 40.26
CA VAL A 310 5.62 -23.01 40.05
C VAL A 310 4.24 -22.41 39.77
N ILE A 311 3.63 -22.81 38.65
CA ILE A 311 2.28 -22.36 38.27
C ILE A 311 1.39 -23.59 38.23
N LEU A 312 0.32 -23.58 39.02
CA LEU A 312 -0.71 -24.61 39.04
C LEU A 312 -1.86 -24.19 38.14
N GLU A 313 -2.09 -24.95 37.08
CA GLU A 313 -3.19 -24.75 36.15
C GLU A 313 -4.54 -25.15 36.76
N ALA A 314 -5.64 -24.66 36.17
CA ALA A 314 -6.98 -24.95 36.65
C ALA A 314 -7.27 -26.46 36.65
N GLY A 315 -7.63 -27.00 37.82
CA GLY A 315 -7.94 -28.43 37.97
C GLY A 315 -6.75 -29.33 38.31
N MET A 316 -5.55 -28.79 38.50
CA MET A 316 -4.39 -29.54 38.99
C MET A 316 -4.42 -29.76 40.52
N ASP A 317 -3.71 -30.79 40.99
CA ASP A 317 -3.58 -31.12 42.42
C ASP A 317 -2.96 -29.97 43.24
N LYS A 318 -3.32 -29.91 44.54
CA LYS A 318 -2.82 -28.87 45.46
C LYS A 318 -1.30 -28.95 45.62
N HIS A 319 -0.64 -27.80 45.71
CA HIS A 319 0.80 -27.70 46.03
C HIS A 319 1.13 -28.49 47.30
N VAL A 320 2.16 -29.34 47.24
CA VAL A 320 2.72 -30.03 48.41
C VAL A 320 4.02 -29.32 48.78
N PRO A 321 4.09 -28.65 49.95
CA PRO A 321 5.30 -27.97 50.38
C PRO A 321 6.45 -28.95 50.54
N THR A 322 7.65 -28.60 50.06
CA THR A 322 8.85 -29.45 50.21
C THR A 322 9.46 -29.43 51.62
N GLY A 323 8.99 -28.54 52.49
CA GLY A 323 9.44 -28.41 53.88
C GLY A 323 9.06 -27.04 54.48
N PRO A 324 9.44 -26.77 55.74
CA PRO A 324 9.22 -25.48 56.39
C PRO A 324 10.00 -24.31 55.75
N ASP A 325 11.03 -24.62 54.96
CA ASP A 325 11.88 -23.66 54.24
C ASP A 325 11.54 -23.58 52.73
N ASP A 326 10.33 -23.94 52.32
CA ASP A 326 9.92 -23.87 50.90
C ASP A 326 9.88 -22.41 50.41
N SER A 327 10.92 -22.03 49.67
CA SER A 327 11.09 -20.70 49.09
C SER A 327 10.50 -20.57 47.69
N ARG A 328 9.73 -21.53 47.19
CA ARG A 328 9.14 -21.43 45.85
C ARG A 328 8.14 -20.29 45.73
N VAL A 329 8.01 -19.74 44.52
CA VAL A 329 6.95 -18.81 44.17
C VAL A 329 5.83 -19.62 43.52
N VAL A 330 4.70 -19.78 44.21
CA VAL A 330 3.60 -20.64 43.77
C VAL A 330 2.40 -19.80 43.37
N LEU A 331 1.97 -19.93 42.12
CA LEU A 331 0.83 -19.22 41.55
C LEU A 331 -0.29 -20.18 41.13
N LEU A 332 -1.53 -19.73 41.24
CA LEU A 332 -2.72 -20.42 40.73
C LEU A 332 -3.22 -19.67 39.49
N HIS A 333 -3.39 -20.37 38.36
CA HIS A 333 -3.89 -19.82 37.11
C HIS A 333 -5.27 -20.38 36.75
N ASP A 334 -6.18 -19.55 36.23
CA ASP A 334 -7.59 -19.90 35.98
C ASP A 334 -7.96 -20.11 34.49
N ASP A 335 -6.96 -20.31 33.63
CA ASP A 335 -7.08 -20.41 32.15
C ASP A 335 -7.66 -19.16 31.46
N ALA A 336 -8.05 -18.13 32.20
CA ALA A 336 -8.56 -16.85 31.71
C ALA A 336 -7.55 -15.71 31.92
N GLY A 337 -6.28 -16.05 32.16
CA GLY A 337 -5.20 -15.09 32.36
C GLY A 337 -5.20 -14.40 33.72
N ASN A 338 -5.92 -14.94 34.72
CA ASN A 338 -5.88 -14.41 36.08
C ASN A 338 -5.01 -15.29 36.98
N TYR A 339 -4.21 -14.62 37.79
CA TYR A 339 -3.32 -15.26 38.74
C TYR A 339 -3.66 -14.90 40.17
N ARG A 340 -3.45 -15.88 41.05
CA ARG A 340 -3.51 -15.71 42.50
C ARG A 340 -2.22 -16.23 43.11
N ALA A 341 -1.79 -15.61 44.20
CA ALA A 341 -0.61 -16.04 44.93
C ALA A 341 -1.01 -17.07 45.97
N LEU A 342 -0.28 -18.19 46.04
CA LEU A 342 -0.41 -19.17 47.11
C LEU A 342 0.84 -19.11 47.97
N HIS A 343 0.68 -18.73 49.24
CA HIS A 343 1.80 -18.76 50.17
C HIS A 343 2.17 -20.23 50.48
N PRO A 344 3.40 -20.68 50.17
CA PRO A 344 3.75 -22.12 50.17
C PRO A 344 3.65 -22.78 51.55
N VAL A 345 3.92 -22.04 52.63
CA VAL A 345 3.89 -22.60 54.00
C VAL A 345 2.51 -22.47 54.68
N SER A 346 1.88 -21.28 54.64
CA SER A 346 0.58 -21.06 55.29
C SER A 346 -0.62 -21.57 54.49
N GLY A 347 -0.46 -21.77 53.17
CA GLY A 347 -1.56 -22.11 52.27
C GLY A 347 -2.54 -20.96 52.02
N GLU A 348 -2.21 -19.74 52.46
CA GLU A 348 -3.04 -18.55 52.24
C GLU A 348 -3.05 -18.17 50.76
N ILE A 349 -4.23 -17.81 50.25
CA ILE A 349 -4.44 -17.40 48.86
C ILE A 349 -4.72 -15.90 48.83
N THR A 350 -3.87 -15.15 48.15
CA THR A 350 -4.07 -13.72 47.90
C THR A 350 -4.68 -13.53 46.51
N GLU A 351 -5.81 -12.83 46.45
CA GLU A 351 -6.51 -12.51 45.20
C GLU A 351 -6.25 -11.06 44.77
N PHE A 352 -6.20 -10.84 43.46
CA PHE A 352 -5.94 -9.54 42.85
C PHE A 352 -7.08 -9.13 41.92
N LYS A 353 -7.07 -7.86 41.50
CA LYS A 353 -7.97 -7.39 40.44
C LYS A 353 -7.75 -8.24 39.18
N LYS A 354 -8.84 -8.75 38.62
CA LYS A 354 -8.82 -9.56 37.39
C LYS A 354 -8.19 -8.79 36.24
N GLY A 355 -7.42 -9.50 35.41
CA GLY A 355 -6.65 -8.95 34.29
C GLY A 355 -5.19 -9.41 34.29
N THR A 356 -4.47 -9.03 33.23
CA THR A 356 -3.08 -9.45 32.97
C THR A 356 -2.08 -8.98 34.03
N ASP A 357 -2.38 -7.91 34.75
CA ASP A 357 -1.53 -7.42 35.86
C ASP A 357 -1.51 -8.36 37.07
N SER A 358 -2.50 -9.26 37.19
CA SER A 358 -2.59 -10.20 38.31
C SER A 358 -1.36 -11.12 38.42
N PHE A 359 -0.73 -11.48 37.29
CA PHE A 359 0.51 -12.26 37.26
C PHE A 359 1.64 -11.57 38.02
N TYR A 360 1.92 -10.32 37.67
CA TYR A 360 2.99 -9.51 38.23
C TYR A 360 2.73 -9.19 39.70
N MET A 361 1.48 -8.88 40.05
CA MET A 361 1.05 -8.63 41.42
C MET A 361 1.20 -9.88 42.30
N ALA A 362 0.81 -11.05 41.78
CA ALA A 362 0.90 -12.30 42.52
C ALA A 362 2.36 -12.66 42.85
N ILE A 363 3.28 -12.52 41.89
CA ILE A 363 4.71 -12.70 42.14
C ILE A 363 5.18 -11.68 43.18
N SER A 364 4.90 -10.39 42.99
CA SER A 364 5.37 -9.32 43.88
C SER A 364 4.95 -9.51 45.34
N SER A 365 3.72 -9.98 45.58
CA SER A 365 3.19 -10.25 46.91
C SER A 365 3.96 -11.34 47.67
N LEU A 366 4.61 -12.27 46.95
CA LEU A 366 5.41 -13.37 47.51
C LEU A 366 6.90 -13.04 47.66
N LEU A 367 7.31 -11.84 47.23
CA LEU A 367 8.69 -11.36 47.32
C LEU A 367 8.90 -10.43 48.53
N GLN A 368 10.08 -10.49 49.13
CA GLN A 368 10.52 -9.56 50.17
C GLN A 368 10.94 -8.21 49.58
N PRO A 369 10.98 -7.11 50.36
CA PRO A 369 11.34 -5.78 49.86
C PRO A 369 12.67 -5.71 49.09
N HIS A 370 13.71 -6.41 49.55
CA HIS A 370 15.01 -6.44 48.87
C HIS A 370 14.98 -7.31 47.59
N GLU A 371 14.18 -8.38 47.57
CA GLU A 371 13.97 -9.21 46.38
C GLU A 371 13.22 -8.41 45.30
N ARG A 372 12.23 -7.60 45.70
CA ARG A 372 11.49 -6.69 44.79
C ARG A 372 12.43 -5.70 44.11
N SER A 373 13.35 -5.09 44.85
CA SER A 373 14.38 -4.22 44.25
C SER A 373 15.24 -4.93 43.19
N LEU A 374 15.63 -6.19 43.43
CA LEU A 374 16.40 -6.99 42.47
C LEU A 374 15.60 -7.36 41.21
N MET A 375 14.27 -7.36 41.30
CA MET A 375 13.35 -7.58 40.18
C MET A 375 12.94 -6.26 39.49
N GLY A 376 13.54 -5.13 39.87
CA GLY A 376 13.30 -3.82 39.26
C GLY A 376 12.08 -3.07 39.78
N MET A 377 11.56 -3.47 40.94
CA MET A 377 10.38 -2.88 41.58
C MET A 377 10.76 -1.93 42.71
N GLN A 378 10.08 -0.80 42.83
CA GLN A 378 10.27 0.17 43.92
C GLN A 378 9.42 -0.16 45.16
N PHE A 379 8.24 -0.73 44.97
CA PHE A 379 7.31 -1.12 46.03
C PHE A 379 6.43 -2.30 45.56
N GLU A 380 5.63 -2.87 46.47
CA GLU A 380 4.87 -4.11 46.20
C GLU A 380 3.90 -4.04 45.01
N HIS A 381 3.32 -2.86 44.75
CA HIS A 381 2.35 -2.66 43.68
C HIS A 381 2.97 -2.08 42.39
N ASP A 382 4.30 -2.04 42.29
CA ASP A 382 5.03 -1.48 41.14
C ASP A 382 5.08 -2.46 39.95
N VAL A 383 3.92 -2.73 39.37
CA VAL A 383 3.77 -3.62 38.19
C VAL A 383 4.56 -3.09 37.00
N GLU A 384 4.63 -1.77 36.84
CA GLU A 384 5.32 -1.11 35.73
C GLU A 384 6.83 -1.38 35.76
N GLY A 385 7.48 -1.21 36.92
CA GLY A 385 8.91 -1.52 37.09
C GLY A 385 9.23 -3.00 36.82
N PHE A 386 8.35 -3.91 37.26
CA PHE A 386 8.56 -5.34 37.01
C PHE A 386 8.40 -5.70 35.53
N ARG A 387 7.32 -5.21 34.88
CA ARG A 387 7.07 -5.39 33.44
C ARG A 387 8.24 -4.88 32.60
N HIS A 388 8.74 -3.70 32.92
CA HIS A 388 9.90 -3.10 32.26
C HIS A 388 11.12 -4.03 32.30
N THR A 389 11.43 -4.59 33.47
CA THR A 389 12.59 -5.48 33.63
C THR A 389 12.43 -6.79 32.86
N LEU A 390 11.23 -7.39 32.86
CA LEU A 390 10.93 -8.58 32.06
C LEU A 390 11.00 -8.30 30.56
N THR A 391 10.57 -7.11 30.13
CA THR A 391 10.60 -6.71 28.72
C THR A 391 12.04 -6.56 28.21
N LEU A 392 12.93 -5.90 28.96
CA LEU A 392 14.34 -5.79 28.59
C LEU A 392 14.97 -7.16 28.35
N ARG A 393 14.67 -8.12 29.24
CA ARG A 393 15.14 -9.49 29.10
C ARG A 393 14.58 -10.16 27.83
N ALA A 394 13.28 -9.99 27.57
CA ALA A 394 12.65 -10.53 26.37
C ALA A 394 13.27 -9.95 25.08
N ILE A 395 13.60 -8.66 25.05
CA ILE A 395 14.25 -8.02 23.90
C ILE A 395 15.66 -8.59 23.67
N GLU A 396 16.45 -8.75 24.74
CA GLU A 396 17.79 -9.36 24.67
C GLU A 396 17.75 -10.78 24.11
N GLU A 397 16.82 -11.62 24.56
CA GLU A 397 16.69 -13.01 24.11
C GLU A 397 16.30 -13.14 22.64
N ASN A 398 15.54 -12.15 22.14
CA ASN A 398 15.08 -12.03 20.76
C ASN A 398 16.04 -11.24 19.85
N GLY A 399 17.27 -10.96 20.29
CA GLY A 399 18.30 -10.34 19.44
C GLY A 399 18.05 -8.86 19.13
N GLY A 400 17.44 -8.11 20.05
CA GLY A 400 17.15 -6.69 19.88
C GLY A 400 15.89 -6.39 19.06
N TRP A 401 14.98 -7.36 18.96
CA TRP A 401 13.66 -7.19 18.36
C TRP A 401 12.97 -5.92 18.89
N PHE A 402 12.59 -5.00 17.99
CA PHE A 402 11.95 -3.70 18.24
C PHE A 402 11.75 -3.32 19.71
N ASP A 403 12.54 -2.36 20.19
CA ASP A 403 12.39 -1.79 21.52
C ASP A 403 11.08 -0.97 21.60
N PRO A 404 10.02 -1.47 22.26
CA PRO A 404 8.72 -0.80 22.33
C PRO A 404 8.71 0.43 23.25
N GLN A 405 9.84 0.73 23.90
CA GLN A 405 10.04 1.95 24.69
C GLN A 405 10.72 3.06 23.90
N LYS A 406 11.40 2.74 22.79
CA LYS A 406 11.92 3.74 21.87
C LYS A 406 10.82 4.09 20.87
N PRO A 407 10.29 5.32 20.88
CA PRO A 407 9.25 5.71 19.94
C PRO A 407 9.74 5.49 18.50
N THR A 408 8.91 4.87 17.66
CA THR A 408 9.12 4.81 16.21
C THR A 408 8.47 5.97 15.46
N GLU A 409 7.90 6.91 16.22
CA GLU A 409 7.83 8.30 15.78
C GLU A 409 9.24 8.69 15.35
N ILE A 410 9.35 9.28 14.15
CA ILE A 410 10.60 9.88 13.72
C ILE A 410 11.02 10.80 14.86
N ASP A 411 12.13 10.46 15.56
CA ASP A 411 12.69 11.37 16.56
C ASP A 411 12.70 12.73 15.88
N SER A 412 12.07 13.71 16.52
CA SER A 412 11.95 15.05 15.96
C SER A 412 13.30 15.50 15.39
N GLY A 413 14.44 15.09 15.96
CA GLY A 413 15.77 15.28 15.38
C GLY A 413 15.93 15.00 13.86
N PHE A 414 15.16 14.08 13.28
CA PHE A 414 15.23 13.68 11.86
C PHE A 414 14.16 14.33 10.95
N LEU A 415 13.14 15.00 11.52
CA LEU A 415 12.22 15.81 10.71
C LEU A 415 12.89 17.12 10.32
N PRO A 416 12.68 17.63 9.09
CA PRO A 416 13.16 18.95 8.72
C PRO A 416 12.52 20.04 9.59
N GLU A 417 13.28 21.06 9.98
CA GLU A 417 12.79 22.18 10.82
C GLU A 417 11.53 22.82 10.24
N TRP A 418 11.51 23.05 8.93
CA TRP A 418 10.36 23.61 8.22
C TRP A 418 9.07 22.79 8.35
N PHE A 419 9.15 21.47 8.52
CA PHE A 419 7.98 20.61 8.69
C PHE A 419 7.50 20.61 10.16
N LYS A 420 8.43 20.70 11.12
CA LYS A 420 8.12 20.87 12.54
C LYS A 420 7.38 22.17 12.80
N ASP A 421 7.83 23.25 12.18
CA ASP A 421 7.29 24.59 12.41
C ASP A 421 6.05 24.89 11.56
N ALA A 422 5.68 23.96 10.66
CA ALA A 422 4.52 24.12 9.79
C ALA A 422 3.18 24.12 10.53
N SER A 423 2.26 24.95 10.06
CA SER A 423 0.90 25.03 10.59
C SER A 423 0.10 23.74 10.34
N THR A 424 -0.96 23.50 11.12
CA THR A 424 -1.87 22.36 10.92
C THR A 424 -2.46 22.33 9.51
N HIS A 425 -2.77 23.50 8.94
CA HIS A 425 -3.28 23.62 7.58
C HIS A 425 -2.24 23.24 6.51
N ASP A 426 -0.97 23.59 6.72
CA ASP A 426 0.11 23.23 5.79
C ASP A 426 0.40 21.74 5.83
N ARG A 427 0.42 21.13 7.03
CA ARG A 427 0.56 19.67 7.20
C ARG A 427 -0.60 18.92 6.55
N LEU A 428 -1.82 19.44 6.65
CA LEU A 428 -3.01 18.88 5.99
C LEU A 428 -2.92 18.95 4.46
N SER A 429 -2.48 20.10 3.94
CA SER A 429 -2.27 20.32 2.51
C SER A 429 -1.18 19.41 1.95
N TRP A 430 -0.07 19.26 2.68
CA TRP A 430 1.01 18.33 2.36
C TRP A 430 0.50 16.88 2.32
N LYS A 431 -0.27 16.46 3.34
CA LYS A 431 -0.85 15.11 3.38
C LYS A 431 -1.75 14.82 2.17
N THR A 432 -2.56 15.79 1.77
CA THR A 432 -3.43 15.69 0.59
C THR A 432 -2.61 15.55 -0.70
N ALA A 433 -1.58 16.38 -0.87
CA ALA A 433 -0.71 16.32 -2.05
C ALA A 433 0.07 14.99 -2.15
N VAL A 434 0.51 14.42 -1.02
CA VAL A 434 1.12 13.09 -0.97
C VAL A 434 0.16 12.00 -1.46
N GLN A 435 -1.13 12.10 -1.11
CA GLN A 435 -2.17 11.17 -1.57
C GLN A 435 -2.45 11.30 -3.06
N ASP A 436 -2.63 12.53 -3.54
CA ASP A 436 -2.84 12.80 -4.97
C ASP A 436 -1.69 12.26 -5.82
N TYR A 437 -0.46 12.43 -5.34
CA TYR A 437 0.73 11.88 -5.98
C TYR A 437 0.74 10.35 -5.98
N SER A 438 0.49 9.70 -4.86
CA SER A 438 0.42 8.23 -4.82
C SER A 438 -0.70 7.68 -5.69
N GLN A 439 -1.85 8.34 -5.72
CA GLN A 439 -2.95 7.94 -6.59
C GLN A 439 -2.55 8.08 -8.07
N ALA A 440 -1.89 9.17 -8.45
CA ALA A 440 -1.37 9.36 -9.80
C ALA A 440 -0.35 8.27 -10.17
N LEU A 441 0.55 7.90 -9.26
CA LEU A 441 1.50 6.79 -9.46
C LEU A 441 0.78 5.47 -9.72
N LEU A 442 -0.24 5.14 -8.91
CA LEU A 442 -1.00 3.89 -9.06
C LEU A 442 -1.77 3.83 -10.37
N GLU A 443 -2.42 4.93 -10.75
CA GLU A 443 -3.16 5.06 -12.01
C GLU A 443 -2.29 4.85 -13.24
N ALA A 444 -1.00 5.11 -13.10
CA ALA A 444 -0.05 5.01 -14.19
C ALA A 444 0.63 3.63 -14.28
N GLN A 445 0.39 2.73 -13.32
CA GLN A 445 0.92 1.36 -13.36
C GLN A 445 0.31 0.50 -14.49
N ALA A 446 1.16 -0.11 -15.31
CA ALA A 446 0.78 -1.10 -16.32
C ALA A 446 1.81 -2.27 -16.38
N PRO A 447 1.37 -3.49 -16.76
CA PRO A 447 2.28 -4.56 -17.16
C PRO A 447 2.94 -4.18 -18.49
N ASP A 448 4.18 -4.62 -18.73
CA ASP A 448 4.84 -4.55 -20.04
C ASP A 448 4.93 -3.18 -20.74
N LEU A 449 5.22 -2.11 -20.00
CA LEU A 449 6.09 -1.12 -20.63
C LEU A 449 7.50 -1.69 -20.56
N LEU A 450 8.16 -1.83 -21.71
CA LEU A 450 9.60 -2.08 -21.80
C LEU A 450 10.24 -1.18 -20.74
N ASP A 451 11.00 -1.78 -19.82
CA ASP A 451 11.68 -1.01 -18.79
C ASP A 451 12.47 0.07 -19.52
N PRO A 452 12.28 1.37 -19.23
CA PRO A 452 12.95 2.41 -19.96
C PRO A 452 14.48 2.35 -19.87
N GLN A 453 14.99 1.65 -18.86
CA GLN A 453 16.41 1.27 -18.76
C GLN A 453 16.86 0.37 -19.92
N LEU A 454 15.92 -0.34 -20.54
CA LEU A 454 16.16 -1.31 -21.60
C LEU A 454 16.05 -0.71 -23.01
N TYR A 455 15.44 0.47 -23.23
CA TYR A 455 15.23 1.03 -24.59
C TYR A 455 16.53 1.22 -25.39
N GLY A 456 17.63 1.59 -24.72
CA GLY A 456 18.97 1.64 -25.33
C GLY A 456 19.84 0.41 -25.02
N SER A 457 19.28 -0.62 -24.37
CA SER A 457 20.05 -1.80 -23.97
C SER A 457 20.30 -2.75 -25.14
N ARG A 458 21.43 -3.44 -25.05
CA ARG A 458 21.82 -4.48 -26.02
C ARG A 458 20.77 -5.57 -26.17
N GLU A 459 20.16 -6.00 -25.07
CA GLU A 459 19.18 -7.09 -25.09
C GLU A 459 17.93 -6.72 -25.88
N GLN A 460 17.46 -5.48 -25.72
CA GLN A 460 16.26 -5.01 -26.40
C GLN A 460 16.50 -4.72 -27.88
N LEU A 461 17.65 -4.11 -28.21
CA LEU A 461 18.08 -3.92 -29.60
C LEU A 461 18.23 -5.27 -30.33
N ARG A 462 18.88 -6.26 -29.69
CA ARG A 462 19.00 -7.62 -30.24
C ARG A 462 17.65 -8.30 -30.39
N LYS A 463 16.76 -8.16 -29.40
CA LYS A 463 15.40 -8.72 -29.46
C LYS A 463 14.62 -8.13 -30.64
N TYR A 464 14.62 -6.80 -30.79
CA TYR A 464 13.94 -6.13 -31.90
C TYR A 464 14.53 -6.55 -33.26
N ALA A 465 15.86 -6.55 -33.39
CA ALA A 465 16.53 -6.98 -34.62
C ALA A 465 16.18 -8.43 -34.97
N ARG A 466 16.20 -9.33 -33.99
CA ARG A 466 15.82 -10.73 -34.15
C ARG A 466 14.38 -10.87 -34.65
N GLU A 467 13.43 -10.23 -33.98
CA GLU A 467 12.01 -10.27 -34.37
C GLU A 467 11.80 -9.78 -35.81
N LYS A 468 12.48 -8.69 -36.22
CA LYS A 468 12.40 -8.17 -37.60
C LYS A 468 13.06 -9.08 -38.63
N LEU A 469 14.18 -9.70 -38.28
CA LEU A 469 14.84 -10.69 -39.13
C LEU A 469 13.97 -11.92 -39.34
N GLU A 470 13.40 -12.47 -38.26
CA GLU A 470 12.55 -13.65 -38.29
C GLU A 470 11.24 -13.37 -39.05
N GLU A 471 10.59 -12.23 -38.80
CA GLU A 471 9.43 -11.76 -39.57
C GLU A 471 9.76 -11.70 -41.07
N ARG A 472 10.90 -11.11 -41.44
CA ARG A 472 11.28 -10.92 -42.84
C ARG A 472 11.63 -12.23 -43.54
N ILE A 473 12.39 -13.11 -42.90
CA ILE A 473 12.74 -14.42 -43.45
C ILE A 473 11.50 -15.30 -43.57
N ALA A 474 10.60 -15.26 -42.59
CA ALA A 474 9.32 -15.97 -42.64
C ALA A 474 8.43 -15.45 -43.79
N LEU A 475 8.41 -14.14 -44.06
CA LEU A 475 7.68 -13.56 -45.18
C LEU A 475 8.30 -13.92 -46.54
N ASP A 476 9.62 -13.84 -46.69
CA ASP A 476 10.31 -14.06 -47.97
C ASP A 476 10.39 -15.55 -48.35
N HIS A 477 10.49 -16.44 -47.35
CA HIS A 477 10.77 -17.86 -47.56
C HIS A 477 9.75 -18.82 -46.94
N GLY A 478 8.81 -18.35 -46.12
CA GLY A 478 7.77 -19.19 -45.49
C GLY A 478 8.30 -20.11 -44.37
N ILE A 479 9.49 -19.84 -43.85
CA ILE A 479 10.18 -20.68 -42.85
C ILE A 479 10.39 -19.87 -41.58
N ALA A 480 9.98 -20.42 -40.44
CA ALA A 480 10.34 -19.90 -39.13
C ALA A 480 11.77 -20.32 -38.79
N VAL A 481 12.63 -19.35 -38.49
CA VAL A 481 14.03 -19.55 -38.08
C VAL A 481 14.28 -18.83 -36.77
N ASN A 482 15.31 -19.23 -36.02
CA ASN A 482 15.85 -18.44 -34.92
C ASN A 482 17.10 -17.71 -35.41
N ALA A 483 17.06 -16.38 -35.51
CA ALA A 483 18.18 -15.62 -36.08
C ALA A 483 19.46 -15.65 -35.22
N ASP A 484 19.35 -15.96 -33.93
CA ASP A 484 20.50 -16.12 -33.03
C ASP A 484 21.24 -17.46 -33.22
N GLU A 485 20.56 -18.47 -33.76
CA GLU A 485 21.13 -19.80 -34.06
C GLU A 485 21.78 -19.86 -35.45
N ILE A 486 21.59 -18.82 -36.27
CA ILE A 486 22.21 -18.70 -37.59
C ILE A 486 23.55 -18.02 -37.44
N VAL A 487 24.64 -18.72 -37.77
CA VAL A 487 26.00 -18.18 -37.74
C VAL A 487 26.40 -17.72 -39.13
N VAL A 488 26.74 -16.44 -39.28
CA VAL A 488 27.31 -15.88 -40.50
C VAL A 488 28.82 -15.76 -40.34
N GLU A 489 29.55 -16.40 -41.25
CA GLU A 489 31.00 -16.32 -41.36
C GLU A 489 31.38 -15.37 -42.50
N THR A 490 32.27 -14.43 -42.23
CA THR A 490 32.83 -13.47 -43.20
C THR A 490 34.35 -13.44 -43.09
N ILE A 491 35.05 -13.12 -44.17
CA ILE A 491 36.52 -13.04 -44.16
C ILE A 491 36.93 -11.58 -44.33
N HIS A 492 37.61 -11.04 -43.31
CA HIS A 492 38.20 -9.72 -43.35
C HIS A 492 39.69 -9.83 -43.74
N SER A 493 40.21 -8.84 -44.47
CA SER A 493 41.60 -8.79 -44.91
C SER A 493 42.26 -7.53 -44.37
N GLU A 494 43.13 -7.66 -43.37
CA GLU A 494 43.95 -6.55 -42.88
C GLU A 494 45.25 -6.46 -43.69
N MET A 495 45.48 -5.30 -44.31
CA MET A 495 46.78 -4.95 -44.88
C MET A 495 47.59 -4.22 -43.82
N ASN A 496 48.64 -4.85 -43.31
CA ASN A 496 49.61 -4.15 -42.47
C ASN A 496 50.38 -3.15 -43.35
N ALA A 497 50.01 -1.87 -43.30
CA ALA A 497 50.83 -0.79 -43.85
C ALA A 497 52.02 -0.52 -42.90
N GLY A 498 52.94 -1.49 -42.79
CA GLY A 498 54.23 -1.30 -42.14
C GLY A 498 55.17 -0.58 -43.11
N GLY A 499 55.16 0.75 -43.11
CA GLY A 499 56.07 1.55 -43.93
C GLY A 499 56.21 2.97 -43.43
N PHE A 500 57.31 3.24 -42.73
CA PHE A 500 57.76 4.58 -42.39
C PHE A 500 57.93 5.44 -43.66
N PHE A 501 57.44 6.68 -43.64
CA PHE A 501 57.93 7.71 -44.55
C PHE A 501 59.20 8.31 -43.94
N ASP A 502 60.37 7.88 -44.43
CA ASP A 502 61.61 8.64 -44.32
C ASP A 502 61.79 9.43 -45.62
N THR A 503 62.07 10.72 -45.51
CA THR A 503 62.16 11.69 -46.62
C THR A 503 63.54 11.66 -47.27
N ASP A 504 63.96 10.52 -47.81
CA ASP A 504 65.05 10.47 -48.80
C ASP A 504 64.93 9.25 -49.73
N TYR A 505 65.16 9.51 -51.02
CA TYR A 505 64.98 8.62 -52.17
C TYR A 505 65.57 7.21 -52.01
N VAL A 506 64.78 6.17 -52.38
CA VAL A 506 65.09 5.05 -53.32
C VAL A 506 63.82 4.18 -53.47
N TYR A 507 63.35 3.98 -54.70
CA TYR A 507 62.26 3.04 -55.00
C TYR A 507 62.78 1.59 -54.86
N VAL A 508 62.43 0.92 -53.78
CA VAL A 508 62.44 -0.54 -53.66
C VAL A 508 61.01 -1.00 -53.95
N GLY A 509 60.84 -1.92 -54.91
CA GLY A 509 59.52 -2.45 -55.28
C GLY A 509 58.77 -3.05 -54.09
N PRO A 510 57.44 -3.25 -54.19
CA PRO A 510 56.63 -3.69 -53.05
C PRO A 510 57.09 -5.09 -52.61
N SER A 511 57.80 -5.13 -51.48
CA SER A 511 57.95 -6.35 -50.67
C SER A 511 56.56 -6.83 -50.28
N GLU A 512 56.33 -8.13 -50.41
CA GLU A 512 55.06 -8.82 -50.15
C GLU A 512 54.34 -8.27 -48.90
N VAL A 513 53.23 -7.55 -49.13
CA VAL A 513 52.31 -7.18 -48.05
C VAL A 513 51.57 -8.46 -47.67
N GLU A 514 51.99 -9.10 -46.58
CA GLU A 514 51.25 -10.23 -46.00
C GLU A 514 49.84 -9.76 -45.60
N THR A 515 48.87 -10.07 -46.47
CA THR A 515 47.45 -9.79 -46.21
C THR A 515 46.97 -10.80 -45.19
N HIS A 516 46.67 -10.35 -43.98
CA HIS A 516 46.19 -11.22 -42.91
C HIS A 516 44.68 -11.38 -43.05
N TYR A 517 44.23 -12.59 -43.38
CA TYR A 517 42.80 -12.91 -43.47
C TYR A 517 42.30 -13.39 -42.10
N THR A 518 41.39 -12.64 -41.51
CA THR A 518 40.73 -13.01 -40.25
C THR A 518 39.28 -13.40 -40.53
N ALA A 519 38.92 -14.64 -40.21
CA ALA A 519 37.53 -15.09 -40.30
C ALA A 519 36.76 -14.58 -39.08
N GLN A 520 35.65 -13.90 -39.31
CA GLN A 520 34.74 -13.43 -38.28
C GLN A 520 33.43 -14.22 -38.35
N ARG A 521 33.06 -14.87 -37.24
CA ARG A 521 31.77 -15.56 -37.06
C ARG A 521 30.90 -14.75 -36.10
N ARG A 522 29.66 -14.47 -36.51
CA ARG A 522 28.65 -13.74 -35.73
C ARG A 522 27.28 -14.39 -35.90
N SER A 523 26.35 -14.17 -34.98
CA SER A 523 24.94 -14.50 -35.24
C SER A 523 24.37 -13.57 -36.32
N LEU A 524 23.30 -13.99 -37.01
CA LEU A 524 22.63 -13.14 -37.99
C LEU A 524 22.08 -11.85 -37.34
N THR A 525 21.62 -11.96 -36.10
CA THR A 525 21.16 -10.83 -35.27
C THR A 525 22.29 -9.83 -35.00
N ASP A 526 23.46 -10.31 -34.57
CA ASP A 526 24.61 -9.42 -34.29
C ASP A 526 25.15 -8.78 -35.56
N LEU A 527 25.20 -9.53 -36.67
CA LEU A 527 25.62 -9.00 -37.97
C LEU A 527 24.73 -7.84 -38.44
N CYS A 528 23.42 -7.90 -38.22
CA CYS A 528 22.51 -6.80 -38.57
C CYS A 528 22.72 -5.54 -37.74
N LEU A 529 23.20 -5.68 -36.50
CA LEU A 529 23.50 -4.54 -35.62
C LEU A 529 24.84 -3.88 -35.94
N GLU A 530 25.74 -4.55 -36.65
CA GLU A 530 27.06 -4.04 -37.04
C GLU A 530 27.04 -3.13 -38.30
N ASN A 531 25.89 -2.98 -38.98
CA ASN A 531 25.67 -2.16 -40.20
C ASN A 531 26.73 -2.35 -41.31
N ILE A 532 26.39 -3.07 -42.39
CA ILE A 532 27.33 -3.39 -43.48
C ILE A 532 27.49 -2.20 -44.45
N THR A 533 28.72 -1.71 -44.64
CA THR A 533 29.01 -0.59 -45.57
C THR A 533 28.80 -0.96 -47.04
N VAL A 534 28.39 0.03 -47.86
CA VAL A 534 28.08 -0.13 -49.30
C VAL A 534 29.28 -0.65 -50.11
N THR A 535 30.50 -0.46 -49.61
CA THR A 535 31.76 -0.84 -50.26
C THR A 535 32.34 -2.18 -49.78
N ASN A 536 31.63 -2.95 -48.95
CA ASN A 536 32.13 -4.22 -48.42
C ASN A 536 32.05 -5.37 -49.45
N ILE A 537 32.87 -5.27 -50.50
CA ILE A 537 33.02 -6.29 -51.54
C ILE A 537 33.45 -7.64 -50.94
N ASN A 538 34.25 -7.62 -49.86
CA ASN A 538 34.65 -8.82 -49.14
C ASN A 538 33.46 -9.56 -48.52
N PHE A 539 32.49 -8.84 -47.94
CA PHE A 539 31.26 -9.45 -47.42
C PHE A 539 30.48 -10.18 -48.54
N LEU A 540 30.22 -9.50 -49.65
CA LEU A 540 29.49 -10.08 -50.79
C LEU A 540 30.18 -11.30 -51.42
N LEU A 541 31.52 -11.37 -51.34
CA LEU A 541 32.30 -12.46 -51.90
C LEU A 541 32.54 -13.62 -50.93
N THR A 542 32.47 -13.40 -49.61
CA THR A 542 32.92 -14.39 -48.61
C THR A 542 31.87 -14.81 -47.60
N SER A 543 30.74 -14.11 -47.49
CA SER A 543 29.74 -14.40 -46.45
C SER A 543 29.04 -15.74 -46.66
N ARG A 544 28.97 -16.57 -45.61
CA ARG A 544 28.25 -17.86 -45.60
C ARG A 544 27.44 -18.00 -44.31
N ALA A 545 26.22 -18.51 -44.41
CA ALA A 545 25.35 -18.76 -43.26
C ALA A 545 25.28 -20.25 -42.92
N PHE A 546 25.35 -20.57 -41.63
CA PHE A 546 25.32 -21.91 -41.07
C PHE A 546 24.23 -22.02 -39.99
N ASP A 547 23.65 -23.21 -39.84
CA ASP A 547 22.74 -23.53 -38.74
C ASP A 547 23.51 -23.96 -37.47
N SER A 548 22.78 -24.31 -36.42
CA SER A 548 23.34 -24.77 -35.14
C SER A 548 24.17 -26.06 -35.24
N ASP A 549 24.02 -26.83 -36.33
CA ASP A 549 24.75 -28.06 -36.61
C ASP A 549 25.93 -27.84 -37.60
N ASP A 550 26.35 -26.59 -37.80
CA ASP A 550 27.39 -26.17 -38.78
C ASP A 550 27.06 -26.53 -40.24
N ARG A 551 25.77 -26.73 -40.59
CA ARG A 551 25.35 -27.01 -41.97
C ARG A 551 25.03 -25.72 -42.71
N LEU A 552 25.48 -25.66 -43.97
CA LEU A 552 25.28 -24.48 -44.82
C LEU A 552 23.79 -24.26 -45.14
N ILE A 553 23.30 -23.04 -44.87
CA ILE A 553 21.93 -22.62 -45.18
C ILE A 553 21.91 -21.98 -46.57
N GLY A 554 21.62 -22.78 -47.60
CA GLY A 554 21.76 -22.37 -49.00
C GLY A 554 20.87 -21.20 -49.46
N PHE A 555 19.70 -20.98 -48.84
CA PHE A 555 18.82 -19.86 -49.20
C PHE A 555 19.32 -18.52 -48.64
N LEU A 556 20.08 -18.54 -47.54
CA LEU A 556 20.73 -17.37 -46.94
C LEU A 556 22.10 -17.10 -47.58
N ASN A 557 22.12 -16.92 -48.91
CA ASN A 557 23.34 -16.60 -49.64
C ASN A 557 23.77 -15.13 -49.43
N ALA A 558 25.02 -14.82 -49.79
CA ALA A 558 25.62 -13.49 -49.61
C ALA A 558 24.78 -12.32 -50.16
N GLY A 559 24.17 -12.49 -51.34
CA GLY A 559 23.33 -11.46 -51.95
C GLY A 559 21.95 -11.30 -51.28
N TYR A 560 21.45 -12.36 -50.63
CA TYR A 560 20.28 -12.25 -49.77
C TYR A 560 20.63 -11.59 -48.45
N LEU A 561 21.67 -12.05 -47.75
CA LEU A 561 22.12 -11.49 -46.47
C LEU A 561 22.43 -9.99 -46.58
N PHE A 562 23.14 -9.57 -47.65
CA PHE A 562 23.44 -8.16 -47.89
C PHE A 562 22.18 -7.32 -48.06
N ARG A 563 21.20 -7.78 -48.85
CA ARG A 563 19.92 -7.07 -49.02
C ARG A 563 19.08 -7.10 -47.75
N LEU A 564 19.04 -8.23 -47.05
CA LEU A 564 18.29 -8.39 -45.81
C LEU A 564 18.75 -7.39 -44.75
N VAL A 565 20.07 -7.31 -44.49
CA VAL A 565 20.64 -6.37 -43.52
C VAL A 565 20.37 -4.92 -43.94
N ARG A 566 20.53 -4.60 -45.23
CA ARG A 566 20.41 -3.23 -45.74
C ARG A 566 18.97 -2.74 -45.88
N ASP A 567 18.05 -3.63 -46.26
CA ASP A 567 16.64 -3.29 -46.45
C ASP A 567 15.89 -3.23 -45.12
N LEU A 568 16.35 -3.96 -44.09
CA LEU A 568 15.82 -3.88 -42.73
C LEU A 568 16.30 -2.65 -41.95
N ASP A 569 17.49 -2.12 -42.28
CA ASP A 569 18.12 -0.93 -41.69
C ASP A 569 17.73 -0.72 -40.22
N ILE A 570 18.14 -1.66 -39.36
CA ILE A 570 17.76 -1.66 -37.95
C ILE A 570 18.21 -0.35 -37.28
N GLY A 571 19.29 0.26 -37.76
CA GLY A 571 19.81 1.49 -37.20
C GLY A 571 18.90 2.70 -37.41
N GLU A 572 18.19 2.79 -38.54
CA GLU A 572 17.22 3.86 -38.82
C GLU A 572 15.79 3.49 -38.38
N ASP A 573 15.42 2.22 -38.48
CA ASP A 573 14.06 1.76 -38.17
C ASP A 573 13.80 1.64 -36.66
N TYR A 574 14.82 1.36 -35.85
CA TYR A 574 14.64 1.26 -34.40
C TYR A 574 14.32 2.62 -33.73
N PRO A 575 15.03 3.74 -34.01
CA PRO A 575 14.64 5.06 -33.54
C PRO A 575 13.21 5.46 -33.96
N ARG A 576 12.80 5.16 -35.20
CA ARG A 576 11.42 5.38 -35.66
C ARG A 576 10.40 4.55 -34.89
N PHE A 577 10.72 3.27 -34.66
CA PHE A 577 9.90 2.38 -33.84
C PHE A 577 9.76 2.92 -32.42
N LEU A 578 10.85 3.38 -31.78
CA LEU A 578 10.80 3.98 -30.44
C LEU A 578 9.93 5.25 -30.43
N ARG A 579 10.13 6.17 -31.37
CA ARG A 579 9.31 7.39 -31.48
C ARG A 579 7.83 7.05 -31.66
N PHE A 580 7.51 6.05 -32.49
CA PHE A 580 6.13 5.57 -32.64
C PHE A 580 5.58 5.01 -31.32
N ASN A 581 6.28 4.07 -30.68
CA ASN A 581 5.79 3.40 -29.48
C ASN A 581 5.65 4.34 -28.29
N LEU A 582 6.62 5.22 -28.07
CA LEU A 582 6.67 6.12 -26.91
C LEU A 582 5.78 7.36 -27.08
N SER A 583 5.62 7.90 -28.29
CA SER A 583 4.87 9.14 -28.49
C SER A 583 3.48 8.91 -29.12
N THR A 584 3.43 8.31 -30.32
CA THR A 584 2.23 8.39 -31.17
C THR A 584 1.31 7.16 -31.07
N SER A 585 1.82 6.02 -30.63
CA SER A 585 1.02 4.82 -30.43
C SER A 585 -0.07 5.05 -29.37
N PRO A 586 -1.19 4.31 -29.39
CA PRO A 586 -2.21 4.42 -28.34
C PRO A 586 -1.64 4.25 -26.93
N SER A 587 -0.73 3.29 -26.75
CA SER A 587 -0.03 3.10 -25.48
C SER A 587 0.92 4.26 -25.16
N GLY A 588 1.66 4.81 -26.13
CA GLY A 588 2.52 5.98 -25.93
C GLY A 588 1.75 7.22 -25.48
N GLN A 589 0.62 7.51 -26.13
CA GLN A 589 -0.28 8.60 -25.74
C GLN A 589 -0.82 8.42 -24.32
N TRP A 590 -1.20 7.20 -23.94
CA TRP A 590 -1.61 6.89 -22.58
C TRP A 590 -0.48 7.16 -21.57
N HIS A 591 0.76 6.75 -21.88
CA HIS A 591 1.91 6.99 -21.00
C HIS A 591 2.23 8.48 -20.85
N ARG A 592 2.17 9.24 -21.96
CA ARG A 592 2.32 10.69 -21.97
C ARG A 592 1.35 11.38 -21.02
N GLU A 593 0.07 11.04 -21.09
CA GLU A 593 -0.97 11.57 -20.20
C GLU A 593 -0.73 11.20 -18.72
N ARG A 594 -0.37 9.94 -18.47
CA ARG A 594 -0.11 9.45 -17.10
C ARG A 594 1.13 10.06 -16.48
N TYR A 595 2.20 10.19 -17.26
CA TYR A 595 3.42 10.90 -16.87
C TYR A 595 3.10 12.35 -16.50
N ALA A 596 2.36 13.07 -17.37
CA ALA A 596 2.00 14.46 -17.11
C ALA A 596 1.21 14.60 -15.80
N ARG A 597 0.27 13.68 -15.52
CA ARG A 597 -0.51 13.67 -14.27
C ARG A 597 0.34 13.39 -13.03
N VAL A 598 1.28 12.47 -13.12
CA VAL A 598 2.22 12.15 -12.01
C VAL A 598 3.13 13.34 -11.74
N MET A 599 3.70 13.93 -12.79
CA MET A 599 4.54 15.12 -12.70
C MET A 599 3.75 16.31 -12.12
N GLN A 600 2.49 16.49 -12.51
CA GLN A 600 1.61 17.53 -11.94
C GLN A 600 1.46 17.37 -10.43
N ALA A 601 1.18 16.15 -9.97
CA ALA A 601 0.97 15.86 -8.55
C ALA A 601 2.27 16.00 -7.75
N GLN A 602 3.39 15.53 -8.32
CA GLN A 602 4.72 15.70 -7.73
C GLN A 602 5.09 17.18 -7.60
N MET A 603 4.95 17.95 -8.69
CA MET A 603 5.29 19.37 -8.73
C MET A 603 4.42 20.19 -7.77
N ARG A 604 3.17 19.77 -7.53
CA ARG A 604 2.29 20.36 -6.50
C ARG A 604 2.80 20.08 -5.09
N LEU A 605 3.21 18.84 -4.81
CA LEU A 605 3.81 18.47 -3.52
C LEU A 605 5.11 19.24 -3.28
N ASP A 606 6.02 19.25 -4.25
CA ASP A 606 7.27 20.01 -4.21
C ASP A 606 7.02 21.51 -3.95
N ALA A 607 5.95 22.08 -4.52
CA ALA A 607 5.61 23.49 -4.32
C ALA A 607 5.10 23.75 -2.89
N ILE A 608 4.36 22.82 -2.30
CA ILE A 608 3.92 22.91 -0.90
C ILE A 608 5.13 22.82 0.03
N GLU A 609 6.03 21.87 -0.20
CA GLU A 609 7.27 21.73 0.58
C GLU A 609 8.14 22.98 0.46
N ALA A 610 8.33 23.50 -0.75
CA ALA A 610 9.09 24.74 -1.00
C ALA A 610 8.47 25.95 -0.29
N ARG A 611 7.13 26.05 -0.23
CA ARG A 611 6.44 27.10 0.52
C ARG A 611 6.67 26.97 2.02
N MET A 612 6.54 25.76 2.57
CA MET A 612 6.77 25.51 4.00
C MET A 612 8.23 25.78 4.39
N ALA A 613 9.17 25.44 3.51
CA ALA A 613 10.60 25.67 3.68
C ALA A 613 11.03 27.14 3.47
N GLY A 614 10.14 28.01 3.01
CA GLY A 614 10.44 29.42 2.74
C GLY A 614 11.31 29.64 1.49
N ASP A 615 11.31 28.71 0.54
CA ASP A 615 12.08 28.83 -0.72
C ASP A 615 11.48 29.90 -1.66
N PHE A 616 10.19 30.21 -1.50
CA PHE A 616 9.57 31.36 -2.14
C PHE A 616 9.84 32.61 -1.31
N VAL A 617 10.23 33.71 -1.95
CA VAL A 617 10.51 34.96 -1.25
C VAL A 617 9.21 35.44 -0.59
N ASN A 618 9.17 35.42 0.73
CA ASN A 618 8.13 36.09 1.50
C ASN A 618 8.31 37.57 1.24
N GLY A 619 7.49 38.13 0.34
CA GLY A 619 7.54 39.52 -0.08
C GLY A 619 7.71 40.44 1.12
N GLY A 620 8.95 40.86 1.38
CA GLY A 620 9.35 41.49 2.64
C GLY A 620 8.55 42.77 2.87
N GLY A 621 7.53 42.69 3.73
CA GLY A 621 6.62 43.79 4.04
C GLY A 621 5.57 44.13 2.97
N LEU A 622 5.33 43.27 1.98
CA LEU A 622 4.25 43.45 1.00
C LEU A 622 2.87 43.08 1.59
N PRO A 623 1.77 43.71 1.12
CA PRO A 623 0.41 43.35 1.54
C PRO A 623 0.11 41.85 1.35
N SER A 624 -0.77 41.27 2.18
CA SER A 624 -1.14 39.83 2.17
C SER A 624 -1.56 39.32 0.78
N GLU A 625 -2.12 40.17 -0.07
CA GLU A 625 -2.49 39.86 -1.46
C GLU A 625 -1.29 39.54 -2.36
N ARG A 626 -0.11 40.11 -2.07
CA ARG A 626 1.16 39.93 -2.80
C ARG A 626 2.11 38.94 -2.13
N ALA A 627 1.76 38.43 -0.94
CA ALA A 627 2.49 37.36 -0.29
C ALA A 627 2.42 36.07 -1.11
N HIS A 628 3.53 35.31 -1.12
CA HIS A 628 3.68 34.04 -1.84
C HIS A 628 3.33 34.11 -3.34
N ARG A 629 3.58 35.24 -4.02
CA ARG A 629 3.30 35.44 -5.45
C ARG A 629 3.82 34.28 -6.31
N SER A 630 5.07 33.88 -6.11
CA SER A 630 5.73 32.79 -6.82
C SER A 630 5.00 31.45 -6.65
N TYR A 631 4.55 31.14 -5.43
CA TYR A 631 3.71 29.97 -5.17
C TYR A 631 2.34 30.06 -5.87
N LYS A 632 1.74 31.26 -5.94
CA LYS A 632 0.48 31.49 -6.69
C LYS A 632 0.67 31.27 -8.18
N TRP A 633 1.80 31.68 -8.77
CA TRP A 633 2.12 31.38 -10.18
C TRP A 633 2.23 29.88 -10.43
N VAL A 634 2.98 29.17 -9.58
CA VAL A 634 3.12 27.70 -9.66
C VAL A 634 1.74 27.04 -9.54
N THR A 635 0.93 27.46 -8.57
CA THR A 635 -0.42 26.92 -8.36
C THR A 635 -1.33 27.18 -9.55
N ALA A 636 -1.28 28.38 -10.15
CA ALA A 636 -2.09 28.72 -11.33
C ALA A 636 -1.76 27.83 -12.53
N VAL A 637 -0.47 27.61 -12.82
CA VAL A 637 -0.07 26.74 -13.95
C VAL A 637 -0.33 25.26 -13.65
N LEU A 638 -0.27 24.82 -12.39
CA LEU A 638 -0.61 23.45 -12.00
C LEU A 638 -2.12 23.19 -11.96
N ASN A 639 -2.94 24.20 -11.69
CA ASN A 639 -4.40 24.07 -11.75
C ASN A 639 -4.87 24.03 -13.21
N ASN A 640 -4.18 24.72 -14.11
CA ASN A 640 -4.44 24.66 -15.54
C ASN A 640 -3.14 24.59 -16.37
N PRO A 641 -2.64 23.36 -16.65
CA PRO A 641 -1.40 23.15 -17.40
C PRO A 641 -1.45 23.61 -18.85
N LEU A 642 -2.65 23.66 -19.45
CA LEU A 642 -2.84 24.24 -20.78
C LEU A 642 -2.78 25.77 -20.69
N ASN A 643 -2.02 26.40 -21.59
CA ASN A 643 -1.97 27.86 -21.66
C ASN A 643 -3.20 28.41 -22.42
N ASP A 644 -4.35 28.42 -21.74
CA ASP A 644 -5.61 28.93 -22.28
C ASP A 644 -6.24 30.04 -21.40
N HIS A 645 -7.35 30.60 -21.86
CA HIS A 645 -8.08 31.68 -21.20
C HIS A 645 -8.69 31.28 -19.84
N ARG A 646 -8.71 29.98 -19.50
CA ARG A 646 -9.22 29.49 -18.22
C ARG A 646 -8.15 29.50 -17.13
N ARG A 647 -6.87 29.67 -17.49
CA ARG A 647 -5.77 29.79 -16.50
C ARG A 647 -5.97 31.07 -15.68
N GLU A 648 -5.94 30.90 -14.37
CA GLU A 648 -6.09 32.02 -13.43
C GLU A 648 -4.97 33.05 -13.61
N ARG A 649 -5.34 34.33 -13.60
CA ARG A 649 -4.38 35.44 -13.61
C ARG A 649 -3.94 35.72 -12.19
N VAL A 650 -2.65 35.94 -11.99
CA VAL A 650 -2.09 36.31 -10.68
C VAL A 650 -1.75 37.79 -10.70
N GLU A 651 -2.33 38.56 -9.77
CA GLU A 651 -2.20 40.02 -9.73
C GLU A 651 -2.60 40.70 -11.06
N GLY A 652 -3.58 40.13 -11.78
CA GLY A 652 -4.05 40.64 -13.07
C GLY A 652 -3.18 40.27 -14.28
N HIS A 653 -2.02 39.64 -14.06
CA HIS A 653 -1.09 39.25 -15.12
C HIS A 653 -1.33 37.80 -15.57
N PRO A 654 -1.29 37.52 -16.90
CA PRO A 654 -1.26 36.16 -17.40
C PRO A 654 0.07 35.48 -17.03
N VAL A 655 -0.02 34.24 -16.56
CA VAL A 655 1.13 33.42 -16.12
C VAL A 655 1.48 32.43 -17.22
N GLU A 656 2.76 32.38 -17.58
CA GLU A 656 3.31 31.54 -18.64
C GLU A 656 4.42 30.63 -18.11
N VAL A 657 4.59 29.50 -18.79
CA VAL A 657 5.65 28.52 -18.55
C VAL A 657 6.55 28.52 -19.77
N HIS A 658 7.85 28.59 -19.54
CA HIS A 658 8.88 28.62 -20.57
C HIS A 658 9.87 27.48 -20.36
N ARG A 659 10.45 26.99 -21.45
CA ARG A 659 11.65 26.15 -21.43
C ARG A 659 12.89 27.03 -21.40
N LEU A 660 13.89 26.63 -20.64
CA LEU A 660 15.17 27.32 -20.59
C LEU A 660 16.10 26.80 -21.71
N GLN A 661 16.65 27.72 -22.49
CA GLN A 661 17.72 27.44 -23.44
C GLN A 661 18.98 28.24 -23.08
N ILE A 662 20.15 27.62 -23.23
CA ILE A 662 21.45 28.27 -23.08
C ILE A 662 22.17 28.20 -24.42
N ASN A 663 22.49 29.35 -25.01
CA ASN A 663 23.14 29.47 -26.32
C ASN A 663 22.43 28.65 -27.43
N GLY A 664 21.09 28.62 -27.39
CA GLY A 664 20.25 27.85 -28.33
C GLY A 664 20.08 26.37 -28.00
N ALA A 665 20.81 25.82 -27.03
CA ALA A 665 20.65 24.46 -26.57
C ALA A 665 19.62 24.38 -25.42
N ALA A 666 18.56 23.58 -25.61
CA ALA A 666 17.50 23.41 -24.62
C ALA A 666 17.95 22.55 -23.43
N LEU A 667 17.60 22.97 -22.22
CA LEU A 667 17.81 22.17 -21.02
C LEU A 667 16.55 21.37 -20.67
N ARG A 668 16.72 20.05 -20.53
CA ARG A 668 15.63 19.10 -20.27
C ARG A 668 15.09 19.23 -18.85
N GLY A 669 13.77 19.08 -18.71
CA GLY A 669 13.07 19.10 -17.41
C GLY A 669 13.09 20.43 -16.65
N ILE A 670 13.84 21.44 -17.11
CA ILE A 670 13.94 22.75 -16.46
C ILE A 670 12.88 23.69 -17.03
N LEU A 671 12.02 24.18 -16.16
CA LEU A 671 10.92 25.08 -16.51
C LEU A 671 11.10 26.42 -15.82
N VAL A 672 10.67 27.48 -16.49
CA VAL A 672 10.66 28.85 -15.95
C VAL A 672 9.22 29.36 -15.96
N ILE A 673 8.72 29.72 -14.78
CA ILE A 673 7.36 30.20 -14.58
C ILE A 673 7.43 31.69 -14.25
N GLY A 674 6.63 32.50 -14.93
CA GLY A 674 6.57 33.93 -14.71
C GLY A 674 5.41 34.57 -15.43
N THR A 675 5.35 35.89 -15.42
CA THR A 675 4.33 36.62 -16.20
C THR A 675 4.71 36.71 -17.66
N ALA A 676 3.71 36.73 -18.56
CA ALA A 676 3.95 36.91 -20.00
C ALA A 676 4.69 38.23 -20.33
N SER A 677 4.42 39.28 -19.54
CA SER A 677 5.07 40.59 -19.69
C SER A 677 6.16 40.80 -18.64
N ARG A 678 7.39 40.42 -18.98
CA ARG A 678 8.57 40.60 -18.09
C ARG A 678 8.90 42.06 -17.77
N ALA A 679 8.44 43.00 -18.60
CA ALA A 679 8.55 44.44 -18.30
C ALA A 679 7.66 44.86 -17.12
N SER A 680 6.60 44.09 -16.84
CA SER A 680 5.67 44.35 -15.73
C SER A 680 6.12 43.67 -14.44
N VAL A 681 6.63 42.44 -14.52
CA VAL A 681 7.21 41.71 -13.38
C VAL A 681 8.45 40.94 -13.84
N ALA A 682 9.62 41.35 -13.34
CA ALA A 682 10.91 40.77 -13.70
C ALA A 682 11.20 39.42 -13.02
N SER A 683 10.56 39.14 -11.89
CA SER A 683 10.75 37.92 -11.11
C SER A 683 10.32 36.67 -11.88
N LEU A 684 11.06 35.59 -11.67
CA LEU A 684 10.86 34.29 -12.31
C LEU A 684 10.97 33.18 -11.26
N VAL A 685 10.29 32.07 -11.49
CA VAL A 685 10.43 30.84 -10.69
C VAL A 685 11.04 29.77 -11.58
N LEU A 686 12.22 29.33 -11.24
CA LEU A 686 12.89 28.21 -11.88
C LEU A 686 12.48 26.91 -11.19
N PHE A 687 11.98 25.96 -11.97
CA PHE A 687 11.75 24.59 -11.54
C PHE A 687 12.95 23.71 -11.95
N THR A 688 13.66 23.19 -10.94
CA THR A 688 14.82 22.31 -11.10
C THR A 688 14.52 20.95 -10.47
N PRO A 689 13.82 20.04 -11.17
CA PRO A 689 13.44 18.74 -10.61
C PRO A 689 14.68 17.92 -10.26
N GLN A 690 14.68 17.22 -9.11
CA GLN A 690 15.81 16.37 -8.68
C GLN A 690 17.14 17.13 -8.58
N ALA A 691 17.10 18.42 -8.27
CA ALA A 691 18.31 19.17 -7.99
C ALA A 691 19.05 18.53 -6.78
N PRO A 692 20.38 18.44 -6.82
CA PRO A 692 21.18 17.68 -5.85
C PRO A 692 21.16 18.28 -4.44
N ASP A 693 20.71 19.52 -4.29
CA ASP A 693 20.54 20.24 -3.03
C ASP A 693 19.10 20.13 -2.46
N GLY A 694 18.21 19.38 -3.12
CA GLY A 694 16.82 19.21 -2.69
C GLY A 694 15.91 20.44 -2.92
N LYS A 695 16.37 21.47 -3.64
CA LYS A 695 15.54 22.64 -4.01
C LYS A 695 14.92 22.46 -5.39
N CYS A 696 13.64 22.06 -5.42
CA CYS A 696 12.88 21.93 -6.67
C CYS A 696 12.44 23.29 -7.25
N PHE A 697 12.23 24.29 -6.41
CA PHE A 697 11.82 25.63 -6.84
C PHE A 697 12.81 26.68 -6.36
N ARG A 698 13.15 27.62 -7.27
CA ARG A 698 14.03 28.76 -6.97
C ARG A 698 13.41 30.03 -7.51
N GLU A 699 13.17 30.98 -6.63
CA GLU A 699 12.76 32.31 -7.06
C GLU A 699 14.00 33.13 -7.46
N LEU A 700 13.94 33.75 -8.63
CA LEU A 700 14.95 34.61 -9.20
C LEU A 700 14.36 36.00 -9.38
N SER A 701 15.05 37.05 -8.93
CA SER A 701 14.57 38.42 -9.15
C SER A 701 14.83 38.87 -10.59
N ASN A 702 15.87 38.29 -11.21
CA ASN A 702 16.25 38.49 -12.61
C ASN A 702 17.04 37.25 -13.10
N PRO A 703 17.23 37.08 -14.43
CA PRO A 703 18.00 35.97 -14.99
C PRO A 703 19.47 35.89 -14.51
N ASP A 704 20.11 37.01 -14.20
CA ASP A 704 21.52 37.03 -13.75
C ASP A 704 21.72 36.42 -12.35
N ASP A 705 20.66 36.37 -11.53
CA ASP A 705 20.70 35.71 -10.23
C ASP A 705 20.96 34.20 -10.36
N LEU A 706 20.52 33.56 -11.46
CA LEU A 706 20.80 32.15 -11.72
C LEU A 706 22.30 31.92 -11.90
N LEU A 707 22.97 32.79 -12.65
CA LEU A 707 24.42 32.70 -12.86
C LEU A 707 25.16 32.83 -11.54
N ARG A 708 24.73 33.76 -10.66
CA ARG A 708 25.31 33.89 -9.31
C ARG A 708 25.15 32.61 -8.49
N GLN A 709 23.99 31.97 -8.50
CA GLN A 709 23.78 30.71 -7.78
C GLN A 709 24.68 29.59 -8.31
N VAL A 710 24.78 29.44 -9.63
CA VAL A 710 25.65 28.44 -10.29
C VAL A 710 27.14 28.66 -9.95
N LEU A 711 27.57 29.90 -9.72
CA LEU A 711 28.94 30.20 -9.26
C LEU A 711 29.23 29.67 -7.86
N HIS A 712 28.25 29.76 -6.96
CA HIS A 712 28.41 29.40 -5.56
C HIS A 712 28.22 27.89 -5.31
N GLU A 713 27.54 27.18 -6.21
CA GLU A 713 27.18 25.77 -6.06
C GLU A 713 27.69 24.94 -7.27
N PRO A 714 28.91 24.38 -7.22
CA PRO A 714 29.47 23.56 -8.31
C PRO A 714 28.59 22.36 -8.70
N VAL A 715 27.88 21.79 -7.73
CA VAL A 715 26.97 20.66 -7.95
C VAL A 715 25.74 21.08 -8.78
N LEU A 716 25.29 22.33 -8.65
CA LEU A 716 24.22 22.89 -9.49
C LEU A 716 24.69 23.07 -10.94
N LEU A 717 25.96 23.44 -11.15
CA LEU A 717 26.55 23.52 -12.49
C LEU A 717 26.53 22.14 -13.17
N ASP A 718 27.02 21.11 -12.50
CA ASP A 718 27.03 19.75 -13.04
C ASP A 718 25.62 19.24 -13.30
N TYR A 719 24.66 19.58 -12.44
CA TYR A 719 23.25 19.31 -12.67
C TYR A 719 22.75 19.99 -13.95
N LEU A 720 22.97 21.30 -14.15
CA LEU A 720 22.52 22.00 -15.37
C LEU A 720 23.16 21.45 -16.65
N VAL A 721 24.46 21.13 -16.59
CA VAL A 721 25.18 20.49 -17.71
C VAL A 721 24.58 19.12 -18.00
N SER A 722 24.24 18.34 -16.97
CA SER A 722 23.65 17.00 -17.16
C SER A 722 22.30 17.03 -17.89
N ARG A 723 21.53 18.13 -17.75
CA ARG A 723 20.23 18.36 -18.40
C ARG A 723 20.34 18.71 -19.89
N ALA A 724 21.53 19.01 -20.40
CA ALA A 724 21.76 19.21 -21.83
C ALA A 724 21.76 17.89 -22.63
N ALA A 725 21.49 17.96 -23.94
CA ALA A 725 21.76 16.86 -24.87
C ALA A 725 23.27 16.51 -24.87
N LEU A 726 23.62 15.24 -25.12
CA LEU A 726 24.99 14.74 -24.99
C LEU A 726 25.97 15.55 -25.84
N SER A 727 25.60 15.81 -27.10
CA SER A 727 26.33 16.64 -28.07
C SER A 727 26.58 18.08 -27.60
N SER A 728 25.69 18.65 -26.78
CA SER A 728 25.77 20.05 -26.32
C SER A 728 26.41 20.22 -24.93
N ARG A 729 26.73 19.13 -24.21
CA ARG A 729 27.24 19.21 -22.83
C ARG A 729 28.56 19.97 -22.72
N SER A 730 29.49 19.73 -23.65
CA SER A 730 30.79 20.42 -23.66
C SER A 730 30.60 21.92 -23.83
N ASP A 731 29.77 22.33 -24.79
CA ASP A 731 29.51 23.73 -25.10
C ASP A 731 28.79 24.44 -23.96
N ILE A 732 27.77 23.81 -23.36
CA ILE A 732 27.06 24.36 -22.20
C ILE A 732 27.97 24.46 -20.98
N ARG A 733 28.81 23.45 -20.72
CA ARG A 733 29.80 23.52 -19.63
C ARG A 733 30.77 24.67 -19.86
N HIS A 734 31.27 24.85 -21.09
CA HIS A 734 32.13 25.96 -21.44
C HIS A 734 31.42 27.32 -21.27
N ALA A 735 30.16 27.45 -21.68
CA ALA A 735 29.34 28.65 -21.50
C ALA A 735 29.11 29.00 -20.02
N LEU A 736 28.80 28.01 -19.17
CA LEU A 736 28.55 28.18 -17.74
C LEU A 736 29.83 28.41 -16.91
N THR A 737 31.02 28.19 -17.49
CA THR A 737 32.31 28.33 -16.80
C THR A 737 33.20 29.42 -17.39
N ALA A 738 33.79 29.18 -18.56
CA ALA A 738 34.83 30.01 -19.17
C ALA A 738 34.26 31.13 -20.07
N ALA A 739 33.13 30.89 -20.73
CA ALA A 739 32.51 31.82 -21.68
C ALA A 739 31.26 32.54 -21.14
N ARG A 740 31.24 32.83 -19.83
CA ARG A 740 30.08 33.45 -19.16
C ARG A 740 29.66 34.80 -19.74
N HIS A 741 30.62 35.56 -20.26
CA HIS A 741 30.38 36.88 -20.84
C HIS A 741 29.62 36.83 -22.18
N SER A 742 29.59 35.66 -22.84
CA SER A 742 28.82 35.41 -24.07
C SER A 742 27.65 34.45 -23.83
N LEU A 743 27.35 34.11 -22.58
CA LEU A 743 26.22 33.25 -22.23
C LEU A 743 24.91 34.00 -22.48
N TYR A 744 24.06 33.42 -23.31
CA TYR A 744 22.73 33.92 -23.61
C TYR A 744 21.68 32.89 -23.15
N MET A 745 20.76 33.34 -22.30
CA MET A 745 19.63 32.54 -21.85
C MET A 745 18.37 32.99 -22.59
N ASP A 746 17.75 32.05 -23.29
CA ASP A 746 16.46 32.27 -23.93
C ASP A 746 15.35 31.51 -23.18
N LEU A 747 14.19 32.13 -23.12
CA LEU A 747 12.98 31.57 -22.51
C LEU A 747 11.96 31.34 -23.61
N VAL A 748 11.81 30.09 -24.02
CA VAL A 748 10.89 29.72 -25.10
C VAL A 748 9.55 29.29 -24.49
N PRO A 749 8.42 29.97 -24.78
CA PRO A 749 7.12 29.60 -24.24
C PRO A 749 6.75 28.14 -24.55
N CYS A 750 6.22 27.43 -23.56
CA CYS A 750 5.66 26.10 -23.77
C CYS A 750 4.35 26.20 -24.56
N VAL A 751 4.25 25.47 -25.67
CA VAL A 751 3.03 25.36 -26.47
C VAL A 751 2.23 24.15 -25.99
N GLY A 752 0.93 24.33 -25.76
CA GLY A 752 0.05 23.26 -25.28
C GLY A 752 0.22 22.97 -23.78
N ASN A 753 0.08 21.70 -23.38
CA ASN A 753 0.24 21.27 -22.00
C ASN A 753 1.75 21.15 -21.69
N PHE A 754 2.26 22.00 -20.80
CA PHE A 754 3.69 22.04 -20.53
C PHE A 754 4.24 20.76 -19.90
N LEU A 755 3.42 20.00 -19.18
CA LEU A 755 3.82 18.74 -18.53
C LEU A 755 3.98 17.62 -19.56
N GLU A 756 3.09 17.59 -20.56
CA GLU A 756 3.23 16.68 -21.69
C GLU A 756 4.41 17.10 -22.59
N ALA A 757 4.67 18.40 -22.74
CA ALA A 757 5.84 18.88 -23.48
C ALA A 757 7.18 18.46 -22.82
N VAL A 758 7.20 18.29 -21.49
CA VAL A 758 8.35 17.70 -20.79
C VAL A 758 8.50 16.22 -21.17
N TYR A 759 7.41 15.45 -21.17
CA TYR A 759 7.44 14.05 -21.64
C TYR A 759 7.96 13.93 -23.07
N ASP A 760 7.44 14.75 -23.98
CA ASP A 760 7.84 14.76 -25.39
C ASP A 760 9.34 15.06 -25.54
N ALA A 761 9.87 16.02 -24.77
CA ALA A 761 11.30 16.34 -24.77
C ALA A 761 12.18 15.19 -24.23
N GLU A 762 11.70 14.43 -23.24
CA GLU A 762 12.43 13.25 -22.73
C GLU A 762 12.40 12.10 -23.75
N VAL A 763 11.28 11.88 -24.45
CA VAL A 763 11.18 10.86 -25.52
C VAL A 763 12.10 11.18 -26.68
N GLU A 764 12.10 12.43 -27.16
CA GLU A 764 12.98 12.85 -28.24
C GLU A 764 14.45 12.68 -27.86
N TRP A 765 14.82 12.96 -26.62
CA TRP A 765 16.18 12.71 -26.15
C TRP A 765 16.56 11.22 -26.16
N VAL A 766 15.67 10.33 -25.73
CA VAL A 766 15.93 8.87 -25.79
C VAL A 766 16.11 8.43 -27.25
N VAL A 767 15.27 8.94 -28.15
CA VAL A 767 15.36 8.63 -29.59
C VAL A 767 16.67 9.15 -30.17
N GLU A 768 17.09 10.38 -29.87
CA GLU A 768 18.38 10.96 -30.29
C GLU A 768 19.58 10.16 -29.75
N ALA A 769 19.55 9.77 -28.48
CA ALA A 769 20.63 8.99 -27.87
C ALA A 769 20.75 7.59 -28.48
N VAL A 770 19.63 6.96 -28.81
CA VAL A 770 19.60 5.66 -29.49
C VAL A 770 20.04 5.79 -30.94
N ASP A 771 19.62 6.85 -31.65
CA ASP A 771 20.03 7.13 -33.02
C ASP A 771 21.55 7.35 -33.13
N GLU A 772 22.14 8.10 -32.19
CA GLU A 772 23.61 8.26 -32.10
C GLU A 772 24.32 6.91 -31.85
N GLN A 773 23.72 6.04 -31.05
CA GLN A 773 24.24 4.70 -30.77
C GLN A 773 24.17 3.76 -31.99
N THR A 774 23.08 3.79 -32.75
CA THR A 774 22.85 2.86 -33.88
C THR A 774 23.50 3.31 -35.19
N THR A 775 23.84 4.60 -35.33
CA THR A 775 24.43 5.16 -36.56
C THR A 775 25.94 5.35 -36.52
N SER A 776 26.58 5.35 -35.34
CA SER A 776 28.04 5.52 -35.24
C SER A 776 28.80 4.36 -35.89
N THR A 777 29.64 4.65 -36.88
CA THR A 777 30.47 3.66 -37.59
C THR A 777 31.47 2.98 -36.65
N TRP A 778 31.51 1.64 -36.70
CA TRP A 778 32.20 0.69 -35.83
C TRP A 778 33.75 0.80 -35.71
N GLU A 779 34.38 1.84 -36.26
CA GLU A 779 35.83 2.11 -36.08
C GLU A 779 36.15 2.88 -34.78
N SER A 780 35.14 3.40 -34.06
CA SER A 780 35.32 4.06 -32.77
C SER A 780 35.11 3.09 -31.61
N ASN A 781 36.20 2.84 -30.87
CA ASN A 781 36.33 2.05 -29.65
C ASN A 781 35.04 1.49 -29.01
N TRP A 782 34.98 0.15 -28.91
CA TRP A 782 33.92 -0.63 -28.25
C TRP A 782 33.57 -0.15 -26.82
N GLU A 783 34.48 0.54 -26.15
CA GLU A 783 34.28 1.14 -24.82
C GLU A 783 33.46 2.44 -24.85
N SER A 784 33.57 3.28 -25.89
CA SER A 784 32.88 4.58 -25.98
C SER A 784 31.39 4.45 -26.26
N VAL A 785 30.97 3.45 -27.05
CA VAL A 785 29.56 3.15 -27.33
C VAL A 785 28.82 2.66 -26.07
N TRP A 786 29.53 2.01 -25.14
CA TRP A 786 28.94 1.44 -23.92
C TRP A 786 28.70 2.47 -22.80
N GLU A 787 29.47 3.55 -22.74
CA GLU A 787 29.23 4.69 -21.83
C GLU A 787 27.91 5.44 -22.16
N ILE A 788 27.47 5.41 -23.43
CA ILE A 788 26.17 5.96 -23.86
C ILE A 788 25.01 5.11 -23.31
N THR A 789 25.15 3.77 -23.28
CA THR A 789 24.14 2.84 -22.73
C THR A 789 23.93 3.06 -21.22
N ARG A 790 25.01 3.32 -20.48
CA ARG A 790 24.95 3.66 -19.05
C ARG A 790 24.21 4.97 -18.80
N THR A 791 24.39 5.95 -19.69
CA THR A 791 23.71 7.26 -19.62
C THR A 791 22.20 7.12 -19.87
N VAL A 792 21.76 6.34 -20.87
CA VAL A 792 20.32 6.07 -21.11
C VAL A 792 19.69 5.29 -19.94
N GLY A 793 20.40 4.31 -19.38
CA GLY A 793 19.97 3.54 -18.20
C GLY A 793 19.87 4.36 -16.90
N GLU A 794 20.74 5.35 -16.69
CA GLU A 794 20.74 6.19 -15.48
C GLU A 794 19.58 7.21 -15.44
N PHE A 795 19.07 7.66 -16.59
CA PHE A 795 17.95 8.63 -16.68
C PHE A 795 16.57 7.99 -16.83
N ALA A 796 16.52 6.67 -16.97
CA ALA A 796 15.30 5.89 -17.01
C ALA A 796 14.43 6.02 -15.76
N LEU A 797 14.90 6.60 -14.65
CA LEU A 797 14.06 6.98 -13.51
C LEU A 797 12.96 7.97 -13.87
N THR A 798 13.16 8.79 -14.90
CA THR A 798 12.15 9.69 -15.44
C THR A 798 10.97 8.90 -16.04
N PHE A 799 11.24 7.71 -16.56
CA PHE A 799 10.23 6.81 -17.11
C PHE A 799 10.01 5.59 -16.20
N ALA A 800 10.73 5.48 -15.08
CA ALA A 800 10.85 4.23 -14.34
C ALA A 800 9.46 3.86 -13.87
N PRO A 801 9.03 2.65 -14.25
CA PRO A 801 7.65 2.25 -14.10
C PRO A 801 7.27 2.41 -12.64
N PHE A 802 6.05 2.85 -12.46
CA PHE A 802 5.24 2.94 -11.25
C PHE A 802 5.27 1.70 -10.32
N LYS A 803 6.10 0.70 -10.63
CA LYS A 803 6.46 -0.51 -9.87
C LYS A 803 7.35 -0.25 -8.65
N VAL A 804 8.05 0.88 -8.54
CA VAL A 804 8.73 1.23 -7.28
C VAL A 804 7.65 1.58 -6.25
N ARG A 805 7.33 0.61 -5.37
CA ARG A 805 6.33 0.75 -4.29
C ARG A 805 6.68 1.81 -3.23
N LEU A 806 7.79 2.54 -3.39
CA LEU A 806 8.13 3.68 -2.56
C LEU A 806 7.85 4.97 -3.34
N PRO A 807 6.93 5.82 -2.88
CA PRO A 807 6.61 7.06 -3.57
C PRO A 807 7.83 8.01 -3.47
N ILE A 808 8.50 8.26 -4.59
CA ILE A 808 9.56 9.28 -4.77
C ILE A 808 8.92 10.69 -4.75
N ALA A 809 7.96 10.91 -3.85
CA ALA A 809 7.10 12.09 -3.86
C ALA A 809 7.82 13.34 -3.34
N ALA A 810 8.81 13.14 -2.49
CA ALA A 810 9.31 14.19 -1.62
C ALA A 810 10.82 14.20 -1.68
N ILE A 811 11.40 14.63 -2.81
CA ILE A 811 12.86 14.67 -2.97
C ILE A 811 13.48 15.46 -1.82
N ARG A 812 12.88 16.57 -1.38
CA ARG A 812 13.40 17.38 -0.26
C ARG A 812 13.19 16.72 1.09
N SER A 813 11.98 16.26 1.43
CA SER A 813 11.73 15.60 2.72
C SER A 813 12.52 14.29 2.85
N PHE A 814 12.57 13.50 1.78
CA PHE A 814 13.35 12.26 1.72
C PHE A 814 14.85 12.53 1.76
N HIS A 815 15.35 13.54 1.04
CA HIS A 815 16.76 13.94 1.11
C HIS A 815 17.15 14.45 2.51
N ALA A 816 16.32 15.25 3.16
CA ALA A 816 16.56 15.74 4.50
C ALA A 816 16.53 14.61 5.55
N ILE A 817 15.58 13.68 5.43
CA ILE A 817 15.53 12.49 6.29
C ILE A 817 16.75 11.59 6.02
N TRP A 818 17.12 11.39 4.75
CA TRP A 818 18.29 10.59 4.36
C TRP A 818 19.59 11.18 4.89
N GLN A 819 19.80 12.50 4.77
CA GLN A 819 20.95 13.18 5.37
C GLN A 819 20.96 13.11 6.90
N GLY A 820 19.78 13.18 7.53
CA GLY A 820 19.64 12.98 8.98
C GLY A 820 20.05 11.56 9.39
N ILE A 821 19.67 10.56 8.59
CA ILE A 821 20.04 9.16 8.78
C ILE A 821 21.54 8.95 8.55
N GLU A 822 22.13 9.49 7.47
CA GLU A 822 23.59 9.39 7.23
C GLU A 822 24.39 9.98 8.39
N LYS A 823 23.99 11.16 8.89
CA LYS A 823 24.65 11.80 10.05
C LYS A 823 24.52 11.01 11.36
N ALA A 824 23.43 10.24 11.53
CA ALA A 824 23.24 9.38 12.70
C ALA A 824 23.86 7.98 12.53
N ALA A 825 23.92 7.48 11.30
CA ALA A 825 24.46 6.17 10.93
C ALA A 825 25.97 6.07 11.16
N ASP A 826 26.69 7.19 11.09
CA ASP A 826 28.11 7.25 11.49
C ASP A 826 28.35 6.87 12.97
N ASN A 827 27.29 6.78 13.79
CA ASN A 827 27.34 6.43 15.22
C ASN A 827 26.33 5.36 15.68
N ASP A 828 25.42 4.86 14.81
CA ASP A 828 24.32 3.97 15.23
C ASP A 828 24.02 2.86 14.20
N THR A 829 23.94 1.61 14.69
CA THR A 829 23.75 0.37 13.91
C THR A 829 22.33 0.21 13.34
N ASN A 830 21.41 1.14 13.62
CA ASN A 830 19.99 1.09 13.26
C ASN A 830 19.60 1.85 11.97
N ALA A 831 20.57 2.28 11.16
CA ALA A 831 20.37 3.08 9.94
C ALA A 831 19.30 2.54 8.98
N SER A 832 19.20 1.21 8.83
CA SER A 832 18.22 0.55 7.97
C SER A 832 16.78 0.62 8.51
N LEU A 833 16.61 0.64 9.84
CA LEU A 833 15.31 0.81 10.49
C LEU A 833 14.78 2.24 10.29
N TYR A 834 15.65 3.25 10.38
CA TYR A 834 15.27 4.64 10.14
C TYR A 834 14.82 4.87 8.70
N PHE A 835 15.43 4.20 7.71
CA PHE A 835 14.99 4.24 6.32
C PHE A 835 13.56 3.67 6.13
N VAL A 836 13.27 2.53 6.76
CA VAL A 836 11.95 1.90 6.72
C VAL A 836 10.89 2.77 7.43
N GLN A 837 11.26 3.41 8.54
CA GLN A 837 10.41 4.37 9.26
C GLN A 837 10.10 5.62 8.42
N ALA A 838 11.07 6.16 7.69
CA ALA A 838 10.87 7.29 6.78
C ALA A 838 9.91 6.96 5.64
N ALA A 839 10.11 5.81 5.00
CA ALA A 839 9.24 5.27 3.96
C ALA A 839 7.79 5.06 4.44
N LEU A 840 7.62 4.59 5.68
CA LEU A 840 6.31 4.38 6.27
C LEU A 840 5.64 5.69 6.70
N LEU A 841 6.39 6.76 6.99
CA LEU A 841 5.79 8.07 7.30
C LEU A 841 5.16 8.69 6.04
N LEU A 842 5.81 8.50 4.88
CA LEU A 842 5.20 8.79 3.58
C LEU A 842 3.95 7.94 3.39
N ALA A 843 3.98 6.65 3.75
CA ALA A 843 2.80 5.78 3.71
C ALA A 843 1.70 6.15 4.73
N ASP A 844 2.02 6.72 5.89
CA ASP A 844 1.04 7.23 6.87
C ASP A 844 0.41 8.56 6.41
N GLY A 845 1.14 9.34 5.62
CA GLY A 845 0.57 10.41 4.79
C GLY A 845 -0.48 9.86 3.81
N LEU A 846 -0.26 8.65 3.28
CA LEU A 846 -1.19 7.96 2.38
C LEU A 846 -2.37 7.28 3.08
N THR A 847 -2.28 6.97 4.38
CA THR A 847 -3.42 6.42 5.13
C THR A 847 -4.31 7.55 5.67
N LEU A 848 -5.40 7.77 4.96
CA LEU A 848 -6.55 8.46 5.49
C LEU A 848 -7.16 7.63 6.64
N PRO A 849 -7.66 8.23 7.75
CA PRO A 849 -8.60 7.54 8.63
C PRO A 849 -9.70 6.92 7.77
N LYS A 850 -10.14 5.70 8.12
CA LYS A 850 -10.96 4.75 7.34
C LYS A 850 -12.34 5.28 6.84
N GLY A 851 -12.62 6.59 6.92
CA GLY A 851 -13.80 7.27 6.35
C GLY A 851 -13.50 8.54 5.54
N ARG A 852 -12.25 9.01 5.46
CA ARG A 852 -11.94 10.31 4.86
C ARG A 852 -11.89 10.22 3.34
N ARG A 853 -12.77 10.96 2.67
CA ARG A 853 -12.58 11.42 1.30
C ARG A 853 -12.23 12.88 1.39
N VAL A 854 -11.00 13.24 1.04
CA VAL A 854 -10.69 14.63 0.77
C VAL A 854 -11.41 14.97 -0.53
N LYS A 855 -12.37 15.90 -0.47
CA LYS A 855 -12.77 16.63 -1.67
C LYS A 855 -11.54 17.44 -2.10
N PRO A 856 -11.08 17.37 -3.36
CA PRO A 856 -10.14 18.36 -3.83
C PRO A 856 -10.76 19.75 -3.58
N ALA A 857 -9.94 20.68 -3.09
CA ALA A 857 -10.35 22.06 -2.83
C ALA A 857 -11.25 22.55 -3.96
N SER A 858 -12.39 23.15 -3.58
CA SER A 858 -13.46 23.58 -4.46
C SER A 858 -12.93 24.30 -5.70
N ALA A 859 -12.73 23.55 -6.78
CA ALA A 859 -12.78 24.10 -8.12
C ALA A 859 -14.25 24.44 -8.34
N THR A 860 -14.55 25.73 -8.29
CA THR A 860 -15.75 26.37 -8.84
C THR A 860 -16.59 25.43 -9.71
N SER A 861 -17.77 25.08 -9.20
CA SER A 861 -18.85 24.33 -9.86
C SER A 861 -18.61 24.01 -11.34
N SER A 862 -17.92 22.90 -11.60
CA SER A 862 -18.04 22.16 -12.84
C SER A 862 -18.28 20.71 -12.44
N GLY A 863 -19.33 20.10 -12.98
CA GLY A 863 -19.70 18.73 -12.63
C GLY A 863 -18.50 17.78 -12.75
N PHE A 864 -18.49 16.71 -11.96
CA PHE A 864 -17.48 15.65 -12.08
C PHE A 864 -17.14 15.40 -13.55
N PRO A 865 -15.86 15.36 -13.94
CA PRO A 865 -15.50 15.26 -15.34
C PRO A 865 -16.20 14.06 -15.96
N VAL A 866 -16.90 14.35 -17.06
CA VAL A 866 -17.42 13.35 -18.00
C VAL A 866 -16.27 12.44 -18.43
N LEU A 867 -16.58 11.18 -18.75
CA LEU A 867 -15.58 10.21 -19.21
C LEU A 867 -14.72 10.82 -20.32
N ASP A 868 -13.40 10.66 -20.17
CA ASP A 868 -12.46 11.26 -21.11
C ASP A 868 -12.65 10.62 -22.50
N PRO A 869 -13.03 11.38 -23.54
CA PRO A 869 -13.28 10.86 -24.88
C PRO A 869 -12.10 10.12 -25.53
N SER A 870 -10.87 10.26 -25.00
CA SER A 870 -9.66 9.54 -25.42
C SER A 870 -9.69 8.05 -25.05
N GLN A 871 -10.43 7.67 -24.00
CA GLN A 871 -10.52 6.30 -23.48
C GLN A 871 -11.55 5.43 -24.23
N ALA A 872 -12.36 6.07 -25.08
CA ALA A 872 -13.39 5.40 -25.84
C ALA A 872 -12.82 4.44 -26.90
N LEU A 873 -13.63 3.47 -27.30
CA LEU A 873 -13.33 2.60 -28.43
C LEU A 873 -13.32 3.40 -29.73
N LEU A 874 -12.34 3.12 -30.58
CA LEU A 874 -12.24 3.68 -31.94
C LEU A 874 -13.50 3.39 -32.78
N LYS A 875 -14.13 2.23 -32.57
CA LYS A 875 -15.38 1.83 -33.23
C LYS A 875 -16.35 1.21 -32.22
N THR A 876 -17.58 1.71 -32.21
CA THR A 876 -18.66 1.15 -31.39
C THR A 876 -19.02 -0.27 -31.86
N PRO A 877 -19.00 -1.27 -30.97
CA PRO A 877 -19.40 -2.63 -31.33
C PRO A 877 -20.86 -2.69 -31.81
N ALA A 878 -21.12 -3.47 -32.87
CA ALA A 878 -22.49 -3.78 -33.30
C ALA A 878 -23.13 -4.86 -32.40
N GLY A 879 -24.47 -4.85 -32.31
CA GLY A 879 -25.24 -5.86 -31.56
C GLY A 879 -25.26 -5.66 -30.04
N LEU A 880 -25.12 -4.42 -29.57
CA LEU A 880 -25.18 -4.06 -28.15
C LEU A 880 -26.62 -4.07 -27.61
N THR A 881 -26.84 -4.76 -26.50
CA THR A 881 -28.13 -4.78 -25.79
C THR A 881 -28.06 -3.93 -24.53
N LEU A 882 -28.86 -2.86 -24.44
CA LEU A 882 -28.92 -2.00 -23.26
C LEU A 882 -29.55 -2.76 -22.08
N ARG A 883 -28.84 -2.77 -20.94
CA ARG A 883 -29.31 -3.33 -19.68
C ARG A 883 -29.91 -2.23 -18.82
N GLY A 884 -31.07 -2.51 -18.23
CA GLY A 884 -31.80 -1.61 -17.33
C GLY A 884 -31.92 -2.11 -15.90
N ASP A 885 -31.38 -3.31 -15.64
CA ASP A 885 -31.56 -4.06 -14.40
C ASP A 885 -30.42 -3.86 -13.40
N GLY A 886 -30.77 -3.65 -12.14
CA GLY A 886 -29.84 -3.64 -11.01
C GLY A 886 -28.59 -2.79 -11.24
N ILE A 887 -27.42 -3.42 -11.06
CA ILE A 887 -26.11 -2.79 -11.23
C ILE A 887 -25.77 -2.48 -12.70
N TYR A 888 -26.46 -3.08 -13.66
CA TYR A 888 -26.22 -2.91 -15.10
C TYR A 888 -27.00 -1.75 -15.72
N LYS A 889 -27.74 -0.98 -14.90
CA LYS A 889 -28.53 0.17 -15.37
C LYS A 889 -27.66 1.15 -16.16
N GLY A 890 -27.97 1.33 -17.44
CA GLY A 890 -27.24 2.25 -18.34
C GLY A 890 -25.98 1.66 -18.99
N VAL A 891 -25.72 0.36 -18.77
CA VAL A 891 -24.62 -0.41 -19.38
C VAL A 891 -25.17 -1.24 -20.54
N TYR A 892 -24.41 -1.34 -21.61
CA TYR A 892 -24.68 -2.17 -22.77
C TYR A 892 -23.90 -3.48 -22.67
N GLU A 893 -24.55 -4.60 -22.95
CA GLU A 893 -23.93 -5.93 -22.95
C GLU A 893 -23.76 -6.43 -24.39
N LYS A 894 -22.68 -7.19 -24.62
CA LYS A 894 -22.45 -7.97 -25.84
C LYS A 894 -22.19 -9.42 -25.48
N ILE A 895 -23.03 -10.32 -25.98
CA ILE A 895 -22.90 -11.76 -25.82
C ILE A 895 -22.35 -12.36 -27.11
N GLN A 896 -21.35 -13.23 -27.01
CA GLN A 896 -20.81 -14.02 -28.11
C GLN A 896 -20.87 -15.50 -27.73
N GLU A 897 -21.30 -16.37 -28.65
CA GLU A 897 -21.31 -17.82 -28.42
C GLU A 897 -19.91 -18.33 -28.06
N GLY A 898 -19.80 -19.02 -26.93
CA GLY A 898 -18.53 -19.60 -26.44
C GLY A 898 -17.59 -18.61 -25.72
N ALA A 899 -17.97 -17.34 -25.51
CA ALA A 899 -17.14 -16.35 -24.82
C ALA A 899 -17.88 -15.62 -23.69
N ALA A 900 -17.13 -15.09 -22.72
CA ALA A 900 -17.70 -14.28 -21.63
C ALA A 900 -18.33 -12.97 -22.14
N ALA A 901 -19.44 -12.57 -21.51
CA ALA A 901 -20.13 -11.33 -21.83
C ALA A 901 -19.23 -10.10 -21.62
N ARG A 902 -19.26 -9.17 -22.58
CA ARG A 902 -18.52 -7.90 -22.51
C ARG A 902 -19.46 -6.74 -22.28
N TYR A 903 -19.03 -5.76 -21.50
CA TYR A 903 -19.86 -4.63 -21.09
C TYR A 903 -19.29 -3.30 -21.59
N TYR A 904 -20.19 -2.39 -21.92
CA TYR A 904 -19.87 -1.09 -22.50
C TYR A 904 -20.77 0.00 -21.93
N THR A 905 -20.28 1.23 -21.83
CA THR A 905 -21.13 2.41 -21.58
C THR A 905 -21.08 3.31 -22.79
N VAL A 906 -22.17 4.03 -23.07
CA VAL A 906 -22.24 4.94 -24.22
C VAL A 906 -22.52 6.35 -23.73
N GLN A 907 -21.68 7.29 -24.14
CA GLN A 907 -21.80 8.69 -23.79
C GLN A 907 -21.36 9.56 -24.97
N ALA A 908 -22.15 10.57 -25.31
CA ALA A 908 -21.91 11.46 -26.44
C ALA A 908 -21.60 10.71 -27.77
N GLY A 909 -22.27 9.57 -28.02
CA GLY A 909 -22.09 8.75 -29.23
C GLY A 909 -20.83 7.87 -29.25
N LYS A 910 -19.99 7.92 -28.21
CA LYS A 910 -18.80 7.09 -28.05
C LYS A 910 -19.06 5.94 -27.08
N ALA A 911 -18.51 4.76 -27.39
CA ALA A 911 -18.61 3.58 -26.54
C ALA A 911 -17.33 3.36 -25.74
N TYR A 912 -17.47 3.10 -24.44
CA TYR A 912 -16.38 2.87 -23.51
C TYR A 912 -16.46 1.43 -23.01
N ALA A 913 -15.37 0.68 -23.08
CA ALA A 913 -15.33 -0.65 -22.48
C ALA A 913 -15.34 -0.51 -20.95
N VAL A 914 -16.13 -1.33 -20.27
CA VAL A 914 -16.22 -1.29 -18.80
C VAL A 914 -16.17 -2.70 -18.24
N ARG A 915 -15.63 -2.83 -17.03
CA ARG A 915 -15.79 -4.04 -16.22
C ARG A 915 -16.43 -3.68 -14.90
N TYR A 916 -17.23 -4.60 -14.39
CA TYR A 916 -17.73 -4.48 -13.04
C TYR A 916 -16.64 -4.94 -12.07
N ASP A 917 -16.24 -4.06 -11.16
CA ASP A 917 -15.37 -4.43 -10.05
C ASP A 917 -16.25 -4.85 -8.86
N SER A 918 -16.36 -6.16 -8.67
CA SER A 918 -17.10 -6.76 -7.56
C SER A 918 -16.52 -6.39 -6.18
N SER A 919 -15.22 -6.16 -6.10
CA SER A 919 -14.51 -5.81 -4.86
C SER A 919 -14.85 -4.40 -4.39
N PHE A 920 -15.18 -3.49 -5.30
CA PHE A 920 -15.54 -2.10 -4.98
C PHE A 920 -17.00 -1.74 -5.31
N SER A 921 -17.78 -2.69 -5.83
CA SER A 921 -19.19 -2.52 -6.23
C SER A 921 -19.39 -1.33 -7.17
N THR A 922 -18.46 -1.15 -8.09
CA THR A 922 -18.44 -0.02 -9.02
C THR A 922 -18.08 -0.50 -10.41
N TRP A 923 -18.52 0.23 -11.42
CA TRP A 923 -18.01 0.03 -12.77
C TRP A 923 -16.65 0.67 -12.88
N ARG A 924 -15.73 0.06 -13.62
CA ARG A 924 -14.46 0.66 -14.00
C ARG A 924 -14.39 0.79 -15.49
N VAL A 925 -13.97 1.97 -15.96
CA VAL A 925 -13.69 2.19 -17.38
C VAL A 925 -12.35 1.56 -17.72
N ILE A 926 -12.34 0.79 -18.80
CA ILE A 926 -11.16 0.20 -19.40
C ILE A 926 -10.71 1.17 -20.50
N ASP A 927 -9.52 1.76 -20.35
CA ASP A 927 -8.93 2.55 -21.42
C ASP A 927 -8.56 1.62 -22.58
N ALA A 928 -9.21 1.79 -23.73
CA ALA A 928 -8.99 0.95 -24.90
C ALA A 928 -7.54 1.01 -25.41
N ARG A 929 -6.79 2.04 -25.06
CA ARG A 929 -5.38 2.23 -25.43
C ARG A 929 -4.41 1.44 -24.56
N ARG A 930 -4.83 1.06 -23.34
CA ARG A 930 -4.08 0.22 -22.39
C ARG A 930 -5.01 -0.61 -21.49
N PRO A 931 -5.68 -1.65 -22.03
CA PRO A 931 -6.71 -2.41 -21.30
C PRO A 931 -6.15 -3.27 -20.15
N ASP A 932 -4.85 -3.56 -20.20
CA ASP A 932 -4.04 -4.34 -19.27
C ASP A 932 -3.52 -3.53 -18.07
N ALA A 933 -3.71 -2.21 -18.04
CA ALA A 933 -3.30 -1.36 -16.92
C ALA A 933 -3.78 -1.92 -15.56
N TYR A 934 -2.89 -1.95 -14.56
CA TYR A 934 -3.21 -2.56 -13.25
C TYR A 934 -4.35 -1.82 -12.56
N TYR A 935 -4.39 -0.49 -12.70
CA TYR A 935 -5.44 0.35 -12.16
C TYR A 935 -6.38 0.86 -13.27
N GLN A 936 -7.68 0.67 -13.07
CA GLN A 936 -8.71 1.18 -13.97
C GLN A 936 -9.64 2.13 -13.21
N MET A 937 -10.01 3.26 -13.81
CA MET A 937 -10.73 4.31 -13.09
C MET A 937 -12.18 3.89 -12.83
N PRO A 938 -12.69 4.05 -11.60
CA PRO A 938 -14.09 3.80 -11.29
C PRO A 938 -15.01 4.86 -11.92
N ILE A 939 -16.22 4.47 -12.27
CA ILE A 939 -17.22 5.31 -12.91
C ILE A 939 -18.60 5.04 -12.29
N ARG A 940 -19.44 6.07 -12.25
CA ARG A 940 -20.84 5.98 -11.83
C ARG A 940 -21.74 6.71 -12.81
N LEU A 941 -22.96 6.22 -12.95
CA LEU A 941 -24.02 6.93 -13.65
C LEU A 941 -24.61 7.97 -12.70
N ASN A 942 -24.57 9.25 -13.08
CA ASN A 942 -25.13 10.33 -12.28
C ASN A 942 -26.66 10.43 -12.43
N GLU A 943 -27.29 11.29 -11.63
CA GLU A 943 -28.76 11.49 -11.65
C GLU A 943 -29.30 12.01 -13.00
N GLN A 944 -28.43 12.62 -13.82
CA GLN A 944 -28.74 13.14 -15.15
C GLN A 944 -28.60 12.07 -16.25
N GLY A 945 -28.30 10.81 -15.90
CA GLY A 945 -28.10 9.71 -16.85
C GLY A 945 -26.78 9.77 -17.61
N SER A 946 -25.80 10.51 -17.09
CA SER A 946 -24.47 10.69 -17.68
C SER A 946 -23.42 9.94 -16.85
N TRP A 947 -22.50 9.24 -17.51
CA TRP A 947 -21.39 8.57 -16.83
C TRP A 947 -20.32 9.59 -16.42
N THR A 948 -19.84 9.48 -15.18
CA THR A 948 -18.80 10.33 -14.60
C THR A 948 -17.83 9.48 -13.78
N TYR A 949 -16.58 9.93 -13.63
CA TYR A 949 -15.65 9.26 -12.71
C TYR A 949 -16.18 9.26 -11.28
N ALA A 950 -16.04 8.13 -10.60
CA ALA A 950 -16.41 8.00 -9.19
C ALA A 950 -15.16 8.20 -8.32
N PRO A 951 -15.26 8.79 -7.12
CA PRO A 951 -14.19 8.66 -6.15
C PRO A 951 -14.21 7.21 -5.64
N VAL A 952 -13.12 6.45 -5.80
CA VAL A 952 -12.85 5.27 -4.96
C VAL A 952 -11.50 5.49 -4.31
N GLY A 953 -11.42 5.22 -3.00
CA GLY A 953 -10.14 5.27 -2.31
C GLY A 953 -9.19 4.19 -2.82
N LEU A 954 -7.92 4.37 -2.50
CA LEU A 954 -6.92 3.30 -2.43
C LEU A 954 -7.45 2.09 -1.63
N ARG A 955 -6.94 0.87 -1.90
CA ARG A 955 -7.37 -0.41 -1.29
C ARG A 955 -7.80 -0.22 0.18
N GLY A 956 -9.11 -0.40 0.45
CA GLY A 956 -9.66 -0.23 1.80
C GLY A 956 -11.11 0.27 1.96
N GLY A 957 -11.98 0.30 0.93
CA GLY A 957 -13.38 0.68 1.17
C GLY A 957 -14.35 0.50 0.01
N LYS A 958 -15.36 -0.38 0.17
CA LYS A 958 -16.54 -0.49 -0.70
C LYS A 958 -17.48 0.70 -0.49
N LYS A 959 -18.18 1.18 -1.53
CA LYS A 959 -19.48 1.86 -1.41
C LYS A 959 -20.50 1.02 -2.18
N THR A 960 -21.61 0.64 -1.54
CA THR A 960 -22.79 0.11 -2.25
C THR A 960 -23.85 1.20 -2.22
N SER A 961 -24.38 1.59 -3.38
CA SER A 961 -25.64 2.33 -3.47
C SER A 961 -26.74 1.31 -3.76
N LYS A 962 -27.66 1.08 -2.82
CA LYS A 962 -28.89 0.34 -3.10
C LYS A 962 -29.98 1.30 -3.54
N ALA A 963 -30.47 1.13 -4.76
CA ALA A 963 -31.70 1.77 -5.22
C ALA A 963 -32.90 1.29 -4.38
N LYS A 964 -33.70 2.25 -3.93
CA LYS A 964 -34.96 2.08 -3.19
C LYS A 964 -36.04 1.49 -4.12
N PRO A 965 -36.77 0.42 -3.77
CA PRO A 965 -37.96 0.01 -4.50
C PRO A 965 -39.18 0.83 -4.03
N SER A 966 -39.98 1.27 -5.00
CA SER A 966 -41.26 1.95 -4.83
C SER A 966 -42.36 1.01 -4.33
N ASP A 967 -43.29 1.56 -3.56
CA ASP A 967 -44.52 0.93 -3.09
C ASP A 967 -45.32 0.25 -4.20
N GLY A 968 -45.84 -0.94 -3.88
CA GLY A 968 -46.78 -1.69 -4.71
C GLY A 968 -47.28 -2.93 -3.98
N SER A 969 -48.50 -2.86 -3.47
CA SER A 969 -49.27 -3.94 -2.85
C SER A 969 -49.44 -5.16 -3.75
N GLY A 970 -49.34 -6.39 -3.21
CA GLY A 970 -49.92 -7.57 -3.85
C GLY A 970 -49.27 -8.93 -3.53
N ASP A 971 -49.79 -9.57 -2.49
CA ASP A 971 -50.06 -11.02 -2.33
C ASP A 971 -48.95 -12.11 -2.36
N LYS A 972 -49.31 -13.22 -1.73
CA LYS A 972 -48.54 -14.32 -1.15
C LYS A 972 -47.70 -15.18 -2.10
N GLY A 973 -46.60 -15.70 -1.53
CA GLY A 973 -46.22 -17.11 -1.65
C GLY A 973 -45.03 -17.43 -2.57
N GLY A 974 -43.90 -17.84 -1.98
CA GLY A 974 -42.81 -18.50 -2.71
C GLY A 974 -41.44 -18.23 -2.10
N SER A 975 -41.00 -19.04 -1.13
CA SER A 975 -39.62 -19.02 -0.67
C SER A 975 -38.72 -19.66 -1.74
N SER A 976 -37.89 -18.87 -2.42
CA SER A 976 -36.79 -19.39 -3.24
C SER A 976 -35.52 -19.49 -2.39
N ALA A 977 -35.12 -20.72 -2.10
CA ALA A 977 -33.89 -21.07 -1.40
C ALA A 977 -32.64 -20.64 -2.21
N GLY A 978 -31.82 -19.76 -1.63
CA GLY A 978 -30.46 -19.48 -2.10
C GLY A 978 -29.48 -20.48 -1.49
N GLY A 979 -28.81 -21.26 -2.34
CA GLY A 979 -27.93 -22.36 -1.94
C GLY A 979 -26.68 -21.90 -1.19
N ALA A 980 -26.64 -22.19 0.10
CA ALA A 980 -25.38 -22.32 0.83
C ALA A 980 -24.66 -23.60 0.37
N LYS A 981 -23.41 -23.47 -0.10
CA LYS A 981 -22.53 -24.61 -0.41
C LYS A 981 -22.38 -25.45 0.87
N LYS A 982 -22.76 -26.73 0.79
CA LYS A 982 -22.67 -27.71 1.88
C LYS A 982 -21.21 -28.13 2.07
N LEU A 983 -20.67 -28.00 3.27
CA LEU A 983 -19.24 -28.26 3.54
C LEU A 983 -18.90 -29.76 3.67
N PHE A 984 -19.78 -30.61 4.23
CA PHE A 984 -19.55 -32.06 4.34
C PHE A 984 -20.84 -32.89 4.22
N GLN A 985 -20.75 -34.09 3.65
CA GLN A 985 -21.86 -35.06 3.61
C GLN A 985 -21.87 -35.88 4.90
N LEU A 986 -22.95 -35.79 5.68
CA LEU A 986 -23.12 -36.59 6.91
C LEU A 986 -23.64 -37.99 6.57
N ASP A 987 -22.88 -39.01 6.94
CA ASP A 987 -23.20 -40.43 6.81
C ASP A 987 -23.67 -41.00 8.16
N LEU A 988 -24.88 -41.55 8.16
CA LEU A 988 -25.53 -42.20 9.31
C LEU A 988 -25.76 -43.70 9.07
N ASP A 989 -25.18 -44.28 8.02
CA ASP A 989 -25.43 -45.67 7.65
C ASP A 989 -24.99 -46.61 8.77
N ASN A 990 -25.91 -47.49 9.17
CA ASN A 990 -25.78 -48.42 10.31
C ASN A 990 -25.55 -47.74 11.69
N PHE A 991 -25.61 -46.41 11.79
CA PHE A 991 -25.40 -45.69 13.06
C PHE A 991 -26.48 -46.03 14.09
N PHE A 992 -27.76 -45.99 13.69
CA PHE A 992 -28.89 -46.28 14.56
C PHE A 992 -28.93 -47.73 15.07
N GLU A 993 -28.33 -48.65 14.32
CA GLU A 993 -28.20 -50.07 14.68
C GLU A 993 -26.92 -50.34 15.48
N GLY A 994 -25.98 -49.40 15.49
CA GLY A 994 -24.68 -49.51 16.14
C GLY A 994 -24.75 -49.60 17.67
N SER A 995 -23.72 -50.23 18.25
CA SER A 995 -23.59 -50.37 19.71
C SER A 995 -23.46 -49.02 20.42
N ALA A 996 -22.81 -48.04 19.78
CA ALA A 996 -22.64 -46.67 20.29
C ALA A 996 -23.99 -45.94 20.47
N PHE A 997 -24.89 -46.04 19.48
CA PHE A 997 -26.22 -45.43 19.55
C PHE A 997 -27.10 -46.12 20.60
N ARG A 998 -27.12 -47.46 20.63
CA ARG A 998 -27.87 -48.23 21.63
C ARG A 998 -27.41 -47.96 23.07
N LYS A 999 -26.11 -47.73 23.27
CA LYS A 999 -25.54 -47.37 24.57
C LYS A 999 -25.98 -45.97 25.00
N ALA A 1000 -25.97 -45.00 24.09
CA ALA A 1000 -26.42 -43.64 24.37
C ALA A 1000 -27.93 -43.57 24.66
N GLN A 1001 -28.78 -44.24 23.88
CA GLN A 1001 -30.23 -44.24 24.07
C GLN A 1001 -30.67 -44.77 25.44
N LYS A 1002 -29.92 -45.68 26.07
CA LYS A 1002 -30.21 -46.17 27.43
C LYS A 1002 -30.05 -45.09 28.51
N ASN A 1003 -29.22 -44.09 28.26
CA ASN A 1003 -28.84 -43.07 29.22
C ASN A 1003 -29.55 -41.73 28.98
N ILE A 1004 -30.42 -41.64 27.98
CA ILE A 1004 -31.05 -40.41 27.54
C ILE A 1004 -32.58 -40.56 27.57
N GLU A 1005 -33.27 -39.73 28.37
CA GLU A 1005 -34.73 -39.63 28.34
C GLU A 1005 -35.18 -38.89 27.06
N GLY A 1006 -35.92 -39.58 26.19
CA GLY A 1006 -36.49 -39.04 24.93
C GLY A 1006 -36.16 -39.89 23.69
N ASP A 1007 -36.75 -39.53 22.54
CA ASP A 1007 -36.50 -40.19 21.27
C ASP A 1007 -35.23 -39.64 20.61
N LEU A 1008 -34.09 -40.31 20.85
CA LEU A 1008 -32.78 -39.90 20.32
C LEU A 1008 -32.74 -40.02 18.78
N THR A 1009 -33.50 -40.95 18.20
CA THR A 1009 -33.57 -41.13 16.75
C THR A 1009 -34.19 -39.91 16.09
N VAL A 1010 -35.30 -39.39 16.64
CA VAL A 1010 -35.95 -38.16 16.16
C VAL A 1010 -35.03 -36.95 16.32
N ALA A 1011 -34.32 -36.84 17.45
CA ALA A 1011 -33.39 -35.75 17.69
C ALA A 1011 -32.21 -35.72 16.72
N VAL A 1012 -31.58 -36.89 16.48
CA VAL A 1012 -30.48 -37.04 15.51
C VAL A 1012 -30.94 -36.69 14.10
N LYS A 1013 -32.10 -37.22 13.67
CA LYS A 1013 -32.65 -36.90 12.34
C LYS A 1013 -32.94 -35.40 12.19
N LYS A 1014 -33.51 -34.76 13.21
CA LYS A 1014 -33.82 -33.33 13.20
C LYS A 1014 -32.58 -32.44 13.18
N ALA A 1015 -31.53 -32.82 13.90
CA ALA A 1015 -30.25 -32.09 13.90
C ALA A 1015 -29.56 -32.19 12.54
N VAL A 1016 -29.52 -33.39 11.95
CA VAL A 1016 -28.94 -33.62 10.62
C VAL A 1016 -29.74 -32.91 9.52
N GLU A 1017 -31.07 -32.88 9.63
CA GLU A 1017 -31.91 -32.14 8.68
C GLU A 1017 -31.70 -30.62 8.80
N ARG A 1018 -31.58 -30.08 10.02
CA ARG A 1018 -31.21 -28.66 10.23
C ARG A 1018 -29.85 -28.33 9.65
N TYR A 1019 -28.86 -29.22 9.80
CA TYR A 1019 -27.56 -29.08 9.15
C TYR A 1019 -27.70 -29.05 7.61
N ARG A 1020 -28.50 -29.96 7.04
CA ARG A 1020 -28.72 -30.07 5.59
C ARG A 1020 -29.50 -28.92 4.97
N VAL A 1021 -30.47 -28.36 5.69
CA VAL A 1021 -31.43 -27.36 5.18
C VAL A 1021 -31.00 -25.92 5.48
N GLU A 1022 -30.44 -25.64 6.66
CA GLU A 1022 -30.28 -24.26 7.14
C GLU A 1022 -28.83 -23.76 7.15
N GLY A 1023 -27.82 -24.64 7.03
CA GLY A 1023 -26.39 -24.28 7.17
C GLY A 1023 -26.02 -23.71 8.55
N LYS A 1024 -26.97 -23.71 9.50
CA LYS A 1024 -26.87 -23.13 10.86
C LYS A 1024 -26.64 -24.17 11.95
N GLY A 1025 -26.57 -25.45 11.59
CA GLY A 1025 -26.06 -26.49 12.49
C GLY A 1025 -24.54 -26.36 12.54
N ASN A 1026 -24.02 -25.56 13.47
CA ASN A 1026 -22.57 -25.41 13.63
C ASN A 1026 -21.96 -26.78 13.92
N LEU A 1027 -21.20 -27.30 12.96
CA LEU A 1027 -20.36 -28.46 13.16
C LEU A 1027 -19.18 -27.99 14.04
N HIS A 1028 -19.11 -28.46 15.27
CA HIS A 1028 -18.12 -28.00 16.25
C HIS A 1028 -16.96 -28.98 16.33
N PRO A 1029 -15.70 -28.55 16.16
CA PRO A 1029 -14.55 -29.41 16.45
C PRO A 1029 -14.50 -29.74 17.96
N SER A 1030 -14.16 -30.98 18.29
CA SER A 1030 -14.04 -31.51 19.65
C SER A 1030 -12.57 -31.83 19.98
N LYS A 1031 -12.23 -31.95 21.27
CA LYS A 1031 -10.86 -32.09 21.84
C LYS A 1031 -10.05 -33.32 21.37
N HIS A 1032 -10.52 -34.11 20.41
CA HIS A 1032 -9.84 -35.31 19.90
C HIS A 1032 -9.92 -35.46 18.37
N GLY A 1033 -10.08 -34.37 17.61
CA GLY A 1033 -10.17 -34.41 16.14
C GLY A 1033 -11.53 -34.89 15.60
N LEU A 1034 -12.49 -35.16 16.49
CA LEU A 1034 -13.88 -35.45 16.13
C LEU A 1034 -14.65 -34.14 15.92
N TYR A 1035 -15.74 -34.24 15.19
CA TYR A 1035 -16.68 -33.15 14.97
C TYR A 1035 -17.99 -33.45 15.67
N SER A 1036 -18.71 -32.42 16.09
CA SER A 1036 -19.93 -32.58 16.89
C SER A 1036 -21.07 -31.72 16.39
N LEU A 1037 -22.28 -32.25 16.48
CA LEU A 1037 -23.53 -31.58 16.12
C LEU A 1037 -24.46 -31.61 17.33
N ASP A 1038 -25.01 -30.46 17.69
CA ASP A 1038 -25.86 -30.31 18.88
C ASP A 1038 -27.19 -31.08 18.71
N LEU A 1039 -27.62 -31.80 19.76
CA LEU A 1039 -28.91 -32.53 19.80
C LEU A 1039 -29.90 -31.84 20.77
N PRO A 1040 -30.60 -30.78 20.33
CA PRO A 1040 -31.54 -30.06 21.19
C PRO A 1040 -32.81 -30.87 21.46
N GLY A 1041 -33.27 -30.87 22.72
CA GLY A 1041 -34.59 -31.40 23.11
C GLY A 1041 -34.59 -32.85 23.63
N VAL A 1042 -33.42 -33.41 23.96
CA VAL A 1042 -33.30 -34.74 24.60
C VAL A 1042 -32.65 -34.59 25.98
N GLY A 1043 -33.05 -35.44 26.94
CA GLY A 1043 -32.48 -35.47 28.29
C GLY A 1043 -32.82 -34.25 29.18
N ARG A 1044 -34.07 -33.77 29.17
CA ARG A 1044 -34.57 -32.61 29.96
C ARG A 1044 -33.83 -31.28 29.75
N SER A 1045 -33.06 -31.14 28.68
CA SER A 1045 -32.27 -29.93 28.40
C SER A 1045 -33.07 -28.82 27.70
N THR A 1046 -32.90 -27.57 28.13
CA THR A 1046 -33.40 -26.35 27.45
C THR A 1046 -32.23 -25.58 26.83
N GLY A 1047 -32.33 -25.17 25.56
CA GLY A 1047 -31.24 -24.46 24.86
C GLY A 1047 -30.46 -25.36 23.87
N ARG A 1048 -29.12 -25.30 23.88
CA ARG A 1048 -28.24 -26.10 22.98
C ARG A 1048 -28.30 -27.61 23.19
N GLY A 1049 -28.77 -28.08 24.35
CA GLY A 1049 -28.81 -29.49 24.70
C GLY A 1049 -27.48 -29.99 25.30
N ALA A 1050 -27.55 -30.94 26.22
CA ALA A 1050 -26.37 -31.56 26.85
C ALA A 1050 -25.67 -32.57 25.92
N TRP A 1051 -26.42 -33.16 24.98
CA TRP A 1051 -25.93 -34.25 24.15
C TRP A 1051 -25.50 -33.77 22.77
N ARG A 1052 -24.42 -34.34 22.25
CA ARG A 1052 -23.92 -34.07 20.90
C ARG A 1052 -23.73 -35.35 20.08
N LEU A 1053 -24.10 -35.28 18.81
CA LEU A 1053 -23.81 -36.30 17.82
C LEU A 1053 -22.40 -36.08 17.29
N MET A 1054 -21.55 -37.08 17.46
CA MET A 1054 -20.13 -37.04 17.11
C MET A 1054 -19.90 -37.67 15.75
N PHE A 1055 -18.96 -37.11 14.98
CA PHE A 1055 -18.52 -37.58 13.69
C PHE A 1055 -17.01 -37.77 13.67
N GLU A 1056 -16.56 -38.79 12.96
CA GLU A 1056 -15.15 -38.98 12.62
C GLU A 1056 -14.64 -37.85 11.70
N PRO A 1057 -13.32 -37.61 11.65
CA PRO A 1057 -12.74 -36.67 10.70
C PRO A 1057 -13.21 -36.95 9.27
N PRO A 1058 -13.42 -35.91 8.44
CA PRO A 1058 -13.89 -36.09 7.08
C PRO A 1058 -12.90 -36.90 6.25
N LYS A 1059 -13.41 -37.89 5.51
CA LYS A 1059 -12.68 -38.60 4.46
C LYS A 1059 -13.44 -38.45 3.16
N ASN A 1060 -12.80 -37.91 2.12
CA ASN A 1060 -13.41 -37.64 0.81
C ASN A 1060 -14.70 -36.80 0.90
N GLY A 1061 -14.75 -35.80 1.79
CA GLY A 1061 -15.92 -34.95 1.99
C GLY A 1061 -17.10 -35.60 2.75
N VAL A 1062 -16.94 -36.82 3.25
CA VAL A 1062 -17.95 -37.55 4.02
C VAL A 1062 -17.54 -37.69 5.48
N MET A 1063 -18.48 -37.42 6.39
CA MET A 1063 -18.31 -37.52 7.83
C MET A 1063 -19.20 -38.63 8.39
N LYS A 1064 -18.58 -39.65 8.95
CA LYS A 1064 -19.29 -40.82 9.49
C LYS A 1064 -19.64 -40.63 10.95
N ALA A 1065 -20.89 -40.89 11.33
CA ALA A 1065 -21.31 -40.78 12.71
C ALA A 1065 -20.60 -41.81 13.61
N TYR A 1066 -19.96 -41.29 14.66
CA TYR A 1066 -19.14 -42.03 15.62
C TYR A 1066 -19.93 -42.44 16.87
N GLY A 1067 -20.73 -41.54 17.43
CA GLY A 1067 -21.44 -41.77 18.69
C GLY A 1067 -22.27 -40.57 19.16
N VAL A 1068 -22.99 -40.72 20.27
CA VAL A 1068 -23.61 -39.59 20.99
C VAL A 1068 -22.97 -39.49 22.36
N MET A 1069 -22.48 -38.29 22.72
CA MET A 1069 -21.79 -38.04 23.99
C MET A 1069 -22.25 -36.72 24.62
N ASP A 1070 -22.20 -36.66 25.94
CA ASP A 1070 -22.24 -35.40 26.69
C ASP A 1070 -20.79 -34.88 26.78
N PRO A 1071 -20.47 -33.70 26.24
CA PRO A 1071 -19.13 -33.13 26.30
C PRO A 1071 -18.82 -32.43 27.64
N HIS A 1072 -19.75 -32.46 28.61
CA HIS A 1072 -19.59 -31.88 29.94
C HIS A 1072 -19.29 -32.90 31.03
#